data_AF-A0A951I3A5-F1
#
_entry.id   AF-A0A951I3A5-F1
#
_cell.length_a   1.000
_cell.length_b   1.000
_cell.length_c   1.000
_cell.angle_alpha   90.00
_cell.angle_beta   90.00
_cell.angle_gamma   90.00
#
_symmetry.space_group_name_H-M   'P 1'
#
loop_
_entity.id
_entity.type
_entity.pdbx_description
1 polymer ?
#
loop_
_entity_poly.entity_id
_entity_poly.type
_entity_poly.pdbx_seq_one_letter_code
_entity_poly.pdbx_strand_id
1 'polypeptide(L)'
;AQSSVDAESEAPKGIAGSRSLVPRVTLFVREARDVRLDEPIGAVTVVDEATVSAEVIGGTTLRLKGIDFGETMVIAMTPRGRRTLLVEVIGHPLTNPFEAQRAAATAQASASSPISGSYLVSLSPPFGGAGALLNQHIEYQQKLSAGRTLRVSSDLFKFFGRKQELSYPYAASSFGLNQLSLGVSAPGIELDLLDSELDISQLSFNGYSLRGLHLVSTTDSRLRGLEVFAGMARPPLKLFGGQSGRVFGALVPLVSEKNGFRVRGGFFVASSGARQAAGRGGMVWQADARYMPNEDTKAEAEVNYAEGGLSWRGALALRRGAFNFTGEAARLDRGSPLIGIGAQPGGRVSYAATLLWLPSTRFSGSVSYSRTRPVQADAGSRTVTLSNSTLQGGISFRLSRESNLGLRYAEQQLRTGGSGKFDLDLQTRSLTASYSTRFANRWSNNFEARYTLSRDGHAGDEMERGFELQNELSRSWERWTASAFLNYASNNSSLASLVLQNPDLLPVPVRRVFEADPARFLSQYRDTLGQFLNGVEAPQTRRAEAGLRLQGAFSRYALTAETRYSSGEIADRAVRSFHTSLSMTARLDAANSVSVTASRAFIMGEGGPSYTTGATGMLTFSYVHRFGAASGGGFQFTRLLGLDRGRVKGRVFYDLNSNGVDDPDEPGLAHAKIQLDSGRTIETDAQGRFRFSSVTQGSHSVSLNADELGVELRASTPTEQQITVAPRDTVEVGFGVSNFGFIGGRVFNNLSLAEHPEMKNEPGVAGVRMRLRPADAAASPEAGRTQIVTADGEYEFRNLAPGSYLLELDLESLPPDYQPPAVTSWTLKVVPLRGTYLDVAVVAQRAVSGVVFVDVDGDGQFDPQRDEAVEGARVVAGRVEAVTGRGGAYILRNLPAGSLELRASDTSGATNAPLMIELDAEPGIRRHLNLSLKRPQN
;
A
#
# COMPACT_ATOMS: atom_id res chain seq x y z
N ALA A 1 -23.10 5.02 43.90
CA ALA A 1 -23.85 6.21 43.42
C ALA A 1 -23.36 6.47 41.99
N GLN A 2 -24.12 6.06 40.96
CA GLN A 2 -25.14 6.88 40.24
C GLN A 2 -24.50 8.15 39.65
N SER A 3 -24.63 8.51 38.37
CA SER A 3 -25.77 8.52 37.45
C SER A 3 -25.25 8.66 35.99
N SER A 4 -25.68 7.88 35.00
CA SER A 4 -26.85 8.09 34.10
C SER A 4 -26.99 9.50 33.53
N VAL A 5 -26.81 9.65 32.21
CA VAL A 5 -27.52 10.64 31.37
C VAL A 5 -27.87 9.95 30.04
N ASP A 6 -29.17 9.92 29.79
CA ASP A 6 -29.88 9.38 28.66
C ASP A 6 -29.64 10.16 27.36
N ALA A 7 -29.76 9.47 26.23
CA ALA A 7 -29.98 10.09 24.93
C ALA A 7 -31.25 9.49 24.31
N GLU A 8 -32.36 10.22 24.45
CA GLU A 8 -33.57 10.03 23.67
C GLU A 8 -33.35 10.55 22.23
N SER A 9 -33.81 9.78 21.26
CA SER A 9 -34.02 10.21 19.88
C SER A 9 -35.37 9.63 19.42
N GLU A 10 -36.43 10.44 19.52
CA GLU A 10 -37.71 10.16 18.87
C GLU A 10 -37.62 10.43 17.35
N ALA A 11 -38.17 9.52 16.56
CA ALA A 11 -38.77 9.78 15.25
C ALA A 11 -40.02 8.89 15.08
N PRO A 12 -41.20 9.40 14.68
CA PRO A 12 -42.43 8.59 14.68
C PRO A 12 -42.83 7.99 13.32
N LYS A 13 -43.33 6.75 13.43
CA LYS A 13 -44.45 6.08 12.73
C LYS A 13 -44.41 5.88 11.20
N GLY A 14 -44.13 4.63 10.82
CA GLY A 14 -44.67 3.96 9.63
C GLY A 14 -45.14 2.55 10.01
N ILE A 15 -46.39 2.21 9.67
CA ILE A 15 -47.06 0.95 10.02
C ILE A 15 -46.53 -0.18 9.11
N ALA A 16 -45.86 -1.17 9.68
CA ALA A 16 -45.64 -2.50 9.09
C ALA A 16 -45.46 -3.51 10.23
N GLY A 17 -46.25 -4.60 10.24
CA GLY A 17 -46.27 -5.57 11.32
C GLY A 17 -44.91 -6.21 11.58
N SER A 18 -44.32 -5.96 12.75
CA SER A 18 -43.09 -6.63 13.17
C SER A 18 -43.41 -8.02 13.71
N ARG A 19 -43.03 -9.07 12.97
CA ARG A 19 -42.67 -10.34 13.59
C ARG A 19 -41.58 -10.03 14.62
N SER A 20 -41.83 -10.35 15.89
CA SER A 20 -40.87 -10.25 16.98
C SER A 20 -39.55 -10.91 16.57
N LEU A 21 -38.51 -10.12 16.27
CA LEU A 21 -37.15 -10.61 16.04
C LEU A 21 -36.67 -11.30 17.33
N VAL A 22 -36.37 -12.59 17.23
CA VAL A 22 -35.75 -13.37 18.31
C VAL A 22 -34.35 -12.77 18.57
N PRO A 23 -33.99 -12.39 19.81
CA PRO A 23 -32.68 -11.81 20.10
C PRO A 23 -31.55 -12.81 19.79
N ARG A 24 -30.49 -12.34 19.09
CA ARG A 24 -29.31 -13.16 18.74
C ARG A 24 -28.15 -12.85 19.68
N VAL A 25 -27.47 -13.89 20.16
CA VAL A 25 -26.31 -13.80 21.05
C VAL A 25 -25.14 -14.57 20.45
N THR A 26 -24.08 -13.87 20.06
CA THR A 26 -22.83 -14.49 19.56
C THR A 26 -21.81 -14.60 20.69
N LEU A 27 -21.14 -15.74 20.82
CA LEU A 27 -20.04 -15.99 21.77
C LEU A 27 -19.01 -16.98 21.19
N PHE A 28 -17.79 -17.00 21.72
CA PHE A 28 -16.74 -17.91 21.24
C PHE A 28 -16.80 -19.29 21.92
N VAL A 29 -16.33 -20.33 21.22
CA VAL A 29 -16.15 -21.68 21.80
C VAL A 29 -15.34 -21.59 23.10
N ARG A 30 -15.85 -22.17 24.20
CA ARG A 30 -15.33 -22.15 25.59
C ARG A 30 -15.44 -20.84 26.35
N GLU A 31 -15.98 -19.77 25.77
CA GLU A 31 -16.32 -18.54 26.51
C GLU A 31 -17.73 -18.59 27.11
N ALA A 32 -17.95 -17.81 28.17
CA ALA A 32 -19.25 -17.63 28.79
C ALA A 32 -19.73 -16.18 28.67
N ARG A 33 -21.03 -16.00 28.44
CA ARG A 33 -21.68 -14.69 28.32
C ARG A 33 -22.98 -14.68 29.11
N ASP A 34 -23.15 -13.65 29.93
CA ASP A 34 -24.33 -13.48 30.77
C ASP A 34 -25.38 -12.64 30.02
N VAL A 35 -26.60 -13.17 29.92
CA VAL A 35 -27.77 -12.52 29.32
C VAL A 35 -28.82 -12.32 30.40
N ARG A 36 -29.14 -11.07 30.71
CA ARG A 36 -30.15 -10.75 31.73
C ARG A 36 -31.53 -10.68 31.09
N LEU A 37 -32.51 -11.33 31.72
CA LEU A 37 -33.92 -11.21 31.37
C LEU A 37 -34.64 -10.29 32.38
N ASP A 38 -35.68 -9.61 31.92
CA ASP A 38 -36.46 -8.66 32.74
C ASP A 38 -37.37 -9.35 33.78
N GLU A 39 -37.40 -10.69 33.78
CA GLU A 39 -38.30 -11.52 34.58
C GLU A 39 -37.58 -12.74 35.16
N PRO A 40 -38.09 -13.31 36.27
CA PRO A 40 -37.52 -14.53 36.84
C PRO A 40 -37.68 -15.72 35.90
N ILE A 41 -36.60 -16.51 35.80
CA ILE A 41 -36.50 -17.68 34.92
C ILE A 41 -36.89 -18.92 35.72
N GLY A 42 -38.00 -19.57 35.32
CA GLY A 42 -38.48 -20.79 35.97
C GLY A 42 -37.80 -22.06 35.47
N ALA A 43 -37.44 -22.10 34.18
CA ALA A 43 -36.73 -23.22 33.56
C ALA A 43 -36.02 -22.76 32.28
N VAL A 44 -34.98 -23.49 31.87
CA VAL A 44 -34.23 -23.25 30.64
C VAL A 44 -34.07 -24.56 29.88
N THR A 45 -34.25 -24.51 28.57
CA THR A 45 -34.00 -25.62 27.65
C THR A 45 -33.09 -25.12 26.54
N VAL A 46 -31.99 -25.83 26.31
CA VAL A 46 -31.15 -25.61 25.14
C VAL A 46 -31.53 -26.63 24.08
N VAL A 47 -31.76 -26.20 22.84
CA VAL A 47 -32.20 -27.09 21.76
C VAL A 47 -31.08 -28.02 21.30
N ASP A 48 -29.84 -27.56 21.37
CA ASP A 48 -28.64 -28.37 21.13
C ASP A 48 -27.60 -28.10 22.22
N GLU A 49 -27.57 -29.01 23.20
CA GLU A 49 -26.64 -29.00 24.33
C GLU A 49 -25.20 -29.33 23.93
N ALA A 50 -24.95 -29.82 22.70
CA ALA A 50 -23.59 -29.99 22.19
C ALA A 50 -22.98 -28.64 21.75
N THR A 51 -23.80 -27.65 21.39
CA THR A 51 -23.34 -26.34 20.92
C THR A 51 -23.22 -25.33 22.08
N VAL A 52 -24.19 -25.28 23.01
CA VAL A 52 -24.20 -24.32 24.14
C VAL A 52 -24.70 -24.97 25.42
N SER A 53 -24.10 -24.67 26.57
CA SER A 53 -24.74 -24.88 27.89
C SER A 53 -25.32 -23.57 28.42
N ALA A 54 -26.46 -23.64 29.10
CA ALA A 54 -27.11 -22.50 29.73
C ALA A 54 -27.40 -22.77 31.21
N GLU A 55 -27.05 -21.83 32.09
CA GLU A 55 -27.29 -21.92 33.53
C GLU A 55 -28.02 -20.66 34.03
N VAL A 56 -28.99 -20.82 34.94
CA VAL A 56 -29.69 -19.69 35.56
C VAL A 56 -28.92 -19.21 36.78
N ILE A 57 -28.51 -17.95 36.77
CA ILE A 57 -27.78 -17.29 37.86
C ILE A 57 -28.64 -16.16 38.43
N GLY A 58 -28.80 -16.14 39.75
CA GLY A 58 -29.51 -15.07 40.45
C GLY A 58 -30.99 -14.92 40.04
N GLY A 59 -31.61 -16.01 39.56
CA GLY A 59 -33.03 -16.09 39.20
C GLY A 59 -33.47 -15.33 37.94
N THR A 60 -32.65 -14.42 37.40
CA THR A 60 -33.01 -13.55 36.25
C THR A 60 -31.93 -13.47 35.17
N THR A 61 -30.76 -14.06 35.41
CA THR A 61 -29.64 -14.05 34.46
C THR A 61 -29.39 -15.44 33.91
N LEU A 62 -29.15 -15.53 32.61
CA LEU A 62 -28.82 -16.73 31.88
C LEU A 62 -27.34 -16.70 31.50
N ARG A 63 -26.51 -17.55 32.09
CA ARG A 63 -25.11 -17.72 31.68
C ARG A 63 -25.04 -18.74 30.55
N LEU A 64 -24.72 -18.27 29.36
CA LEU A 64 -24.49 -19.09 28.18
C LEU A 64 -23.01 -19.40 28.05
N LYS A 65 -22.63 -20.66 27.84
CA LYS A 65 -21.24 -21.06 27.58
C LYS A 65 -21.17 -21.86 26.30
N GLY A 66 -20.30 -21.45 25.38
CA GLY A 66 -20.10 -22.12 24.09
C GLY A 66 -19.35 -23.42 24.28
N ILE A 67 -19.89 -24.52 23.77
CA ILE A 67 -19.29 -25.86 23.87
C ILE A 67 -18.62 -26.22 22.55
N ASP A 68 -19.35 -26.11 21.44
CA ASP A 68 -18.86 -26.41 20.09
C ASP A 68 -19.40 -25.41 19.05
N PHE A 69 -18.85 -25.40 17.84
CA PHE A 69 -19.24 -24.47 16.78
C PHE A 69 -20.66 -24.75 16.27
N GLY A 70 -21.47 -23.70 16.08
CA GLY A 70 -22.81 -23.86 15.52
C GLY A 70 -23.80 -22.80 15.97
N GLU A 71 -25.03 -22.90 15.46
CA GLU A 71 -26.17 -22.09 15.89
C GLU A 71 -27.19 -22.97 16.61
N THR A 72 -27.64 -22.52 17.77
CA THR A 72 -28.66 -23.20 18.55
C THR A 72 -29.67 -22.21 19.13
N MET A 73 -30.77 -22.72 19.68
CA MET A 73 -31.77 -21.91 20.35
C MET A 73 -31.76 -22.22 21.84
N VAL A 74 -31.81 -21.17 22.66
CA VAL A 74 -31.99 -21.29 24.10
C VAL A 74 -33.34 -20.72 24.47
N ILE A 75 -34.17 -21.53 25.14
CA ILE A 75 -35.53 -21.18 25.49
C ILE A 75 -35.62 -21.07 27.02
N ALA A 76 -35.90 -19.88 27.52
CA ALA A 76 -36.16 -19.60 28.93
C ALA A 76 -37.68 -19.50 29.17
N MET A 77 -38.19 -20.23 30.16
CA MET A 77 -39.58 -20.13 30.62
C MET A 77 -39.70 -19.04 31.68
N THR A 78 -40.52 -18.02 31.44
CA THR A 78 -40.85 -16.97 32.42
C THR A 78 -42.36 -17.00 32.74
N PRO A 79 -42.81 -16.34 33.84
CA PRO A 79 -44.23 -16.27 34.19
C PRO A 79 -45.13 -15.68 33.10
N ARG A 80 -44.57 -14.88 32.18
CA ARG A 80 -45.32 -14.29 31.05
C ARG A 80 -45.21 -15.09 29.75
N GLY A 81 -44.50 -16.22 29.76
CA GLY A 81 -44.40 -17.13 28.62
C GLY A 81 -42.96 -17.50 28.25
N ARG A 82 -42.78 -18.10 27.07
CA ARG A 82 -41.47 -18.51 26.57
C ARG A 82 -40.67 -17.34 26.01
N ARG A 83 -39.40 -17.23 26.36
CA ARG A 83 -38.40 -16.34 25.75
C ARG A 83 -37.39 -17.19 24.99
N THR A 84 -37.30 -16.98 23.69
CA THR A 84 -36.34 -17.67 22.83
C THR A 84 -35.16 -16.76 22.53
N LEU A 85 -33.95 -17.29 22.57
CA LEU A 85 -32.70 -16.66 22.14
C LEU A 85 -32.07 -17.52 21.06
N LEU A 86 -31.58 -16.92 19.98
CA LEU A 86 -30.74 -17.60 19.00
C LEU A 86 -29.28 -17.40 19.41
N VAL A 87 -28.53 -18.47 19.65
CA VAL A 87 -27.16 -18.41 20.13
C VAL A 87 -26.23 -18.98 19.06
N GLU A 88 -25.27 -18.18 18.63
CA GLU A 88 -24.26 -18.56 17.64
C GLU A 88 -22.91 -18.68 18.34
N VAL A 89 -22.32 -19.87 18.28
CA VAL A 89 -20.99 -20.16 18.83
C VAL A 89 -19.99 -20.22 17.69
N ILE A 90 -19.09 -19.25 17.66
CA ILE A 90 -18.06 -19.12 16.63
C ILE A 90 -16.69 -19.55 17.15
N GLY A 91 -15.86 -20.13 16.28
CA GLY A 91 -14.49 -20.46 16.61
C GLY A 91 -13.66 -19.20 16.92
N HIS A 92 -12.70 -19.30 17.84
CA HIS A 92 -11.69 -18.26 17.96
C HIS A 92 -10.92 -18.15 16.64
N PRO A 93 -10.62 -16.94 16.15
CA PRO A 93 -9.71 -16.80 15.02
C PRO A 93 -8.39 -17.48 15.40
N LEU A 94 -8.01 -18.51 14.65
CA LEU A 94 -6.72 -19.19 14.78
C LEU A 94 -5.61 -18.15 14.52
N THR A 95 -5.16 -17.49 15.58
CA THR A 95 -3.99 -16.63 15.53
C THR A 95 -2.81 -17.53 15.81
N ASN A 96 -2.26 -18.12 14.75
CA ASN A 96 -0.93 -18.70 14.81
C ASN A 96 0.02 -17.57 15.29
N PRO A 97 0.75 -17.71 16.42
CA PRO A 97 1.61 -16.65 16.94
C PRO A 97 2.67 -16.21 15.91
N PHE A 98 3.06 -17.12 15.02
CA PHE A 98 3.92 -16.83 13.88
C PHE A 98 3.23 -15.98 12.81
N GLU A 99 1.94 -16.17 12.54
CA GLU A 99 1.19 -15.32 11.61
C GLU A 99 0.75 -14.00 12.24
N ALA A 100 0.51 -13.93 13.56
CA ALA A 100 0.26 -12.67 14.24
C ALA A 100 1.52 -11.80 14.34
N GLN A 101 2.71 -12.40 14.53
CA GLN A 101 3.98 -11.69 14.43
C GLN A 101 4.33 -11.34 12.98
N ARG A 102 4.02 -12.21 12.01
CA ARG A 102 4.23 -11.91 10.57
C ARG A 102 3.22 -10.88 10.08
N ALA A 103 1.98 -10.88 10.56
CA ALA A 103 0.95 -9.89 10.26
C ALA A 103 1.20 -8.58 11.00
N ALA A 104 1.75 -8.59 12.22
CA ALA A 104 2.20 -7.38 12.92
C ALA A 104 3.47 -6.80 12.29
N ALA A 105 4.41 -7.65 11.83
CA ALA A 105 5.58 -7.23 11.06
C ALA A 105 5.19 -6.75 9.65
N THR A 106 4.19 -7.36 9.02
CA THR A 106 3.63 -6.94 7.72
C THR A 106 2.76 -5.70 7.86
N ALA A 107 2.05 -5.52 8.99
CA ALA A 107 1.27 -4.33 9.34
C ALA A 107 2.18 -3.14 9.74
N GLN A 108 3.29 -3.39 10.43
CA GLN A 108 4.32 -2.37 10.67
C GLN A 108 5.13 -2.06 9.40
N ALA A 109 5.31 -3.01 8.49
CA ALA A 109 5.90 -2.76 7.17
C ALA A 109 4.94 -2.03 6.21
N SER A 110 3.63 -2.19 6.36
CA SER A 110 2.59 -1.52 5.55
C SER A 110 2.08 -0.19 6.12
N ALA A 111 2.45 0.15 7.37
CA ALA A 111 2.09 1.43 8.00
C ALA A 111 2.85 2.65 7.46
N SER A 112 3.94 2.45 6.70
CA SER A 112 4.47 3.46 5.79
C SER A 112 4.14 3.01 4.37
N SER A 113 3.28 3.73 3.66
CA SER A 113 3.18 3.53 2.21
C SER A 113 4.60 3.46 1.64
N PRO A 114 4.97 2.40 0.91
CA PRO A 114 6.31 2.27 0.36
C PRO A 114 6.61 3.37 -0.66
N ILE A 115 5.64 4.23 -0.99
CA ILE A 115 5.75 5.32 -1.95
C ILE A 115 5.31 6.61 -1.25
N SER A 116 6.01 7.72 -1.50
CA SER A 116 5.67 9.08 -1.06
C SER A 116 6.05 10.10 -2.14
N GLY A 117 5.57 11.34 -2.00
CA GLY A 117 5.87 12.45 -2.92
C GLY A 117 4.62 13.09 -3.49
N SER A 118 4.75 13.86 -4.57
CA SER A 118 3.63 14.51 -5.23
C SER A 118 3.78 14.64 -6.75
N TYR A 119 2.65 14.76 -7.44
CA TYR A 119 2.60 15.13 -8.85
C TYR A 119 1.67 16.32 -9.00
N LEU A 120 2.19 17.41 -9.56
CA LEU A 120 1.46 18.64 -9.83
C LEU A 120 1.41 18.87 -11.34
N VAL A 121 0.23 19.21 -11.84
CA VAL A 121 0.03 19.73 -13.19
C VAL A 121 -0.70 21.05 -13.08
N SER A 122 -0.19 22.11 -13.72
CA SER A 122 -0.90 23.37 -13.84
C SER A 122 -1.00 23.82 -15.30
N LEU A 123 -2.19 24.28 -15.68
CA LEU A 123 -2.50 24.79 -17.01
C LEU A 123 -3.03 26.22 -16.87
N SER A 124 -2.33 27.16 -17.47
CA SER A 124 -2.79 28.52 -17.69
C SER A 124 -3.23 28.67 -19.15
N PRO A 125 -4.52 28.50 -19.49
CA PRO A 125 -5.02 28.67 -20.85
C PRO A 125 -4.79 30.10 -21.37
N PRO A 126 -4.81 30.29 -22.71
CA PRO A 126 -4.69 31.61 -23.29
C PRO A 126 -5.91 32.45 -22.88
N PHE A 127 -5.67 33.63 -22.32
CA PHE A 127 -6.70 34.58 -21.91
C PHE A 127 -6.24 35.99 -22.29
N GLY A 128 -7.08 36.77 -22.99
CA GLY A 128 -6.75 38.15 -23.38
C GLY A 128 -5.52 38.32 -24.29
N GLY A 129 -5.20 37.35 -25.15
CA GLY A 129 -4.08 37.43 -26.11
C GLY A 129 -2.76 36.79 -25.65
N ALA A 130 -2.65 36.37 -24.38
CA ALA A 130 -1.48 35.66 -23.87
C ALA A 130 -1.41 34.20 -24.36
N GLY A 131 -0.20 33.66 -24.54
CA GLY A 131 0.02 32.24 -24.81
C GLY A 131 -0.33 31.35 -23.61
N ALA A 132 -0.65 30.08 -23.86
CA ALA A 132 -0.91 29.10 -22.80
C ALA A 132 0.39 28.53 -22.23
N LEU A 133 0.38 28.16 -20.95
CA LEU A 133 1.47 27.50 -20.26
C LEU A 133 0.97 26.23 -19.56
N LEU A 134 1.62 25.10 -19.80
CA LEU A 134 1.46 23.87 -19.03
C LEU A 134 2.74 23.61 -18.26
N ASN A 135 2.64 23.51 -16.93
CA ASN A 135 3.73 23.08 -16.07
C ASN A 135 3.40 21.72 -15.45
N GLN A 136 4.39 20.85 -15.35
CA GLN A 136 4.30 19.58 -14.64
C GLN A 136 5.49 19.44 -13.72
N HIS A 137 5.22 19.11 -12.46
CA HIS A 137 6.22 18.86 -11.45
C HIS A 137 5.95 17.49 -10.82
N ILE A 138 6.97 16.65 -10.72
CA ILE A 138 6.87 15.37 -10.03
C ILE A 138 7.98 15.28 -8.98
N GLU A 139 7.60 14.81 -7.81
CA GLU A 139 8.47 14.33 -6.76
C GLU A 139 7.96 12.94 -6.38
N TYR A 140 8.81 11.93 -6.51
CA TYR A 140 8.45 10.56 -6.25
C TYR A 140 9.55 9.92 -5.42
N GLN A 141 9.16 9.22 -4.38
CA GLN A 141 10.07 8.50 -3.50
C GLN A 141 9.47 7.13 -3.22
N GLN A 142 10.28 6.07 -3.32
CA GLN A 142 9.86 4.71 -3.03
C GLN A 142 10.87 4.02 -2.11
N LYS A 143 10.42 3.54 -0.96
CA LYS A 143 11.17 2.66 -0.07
C LYS A 143 11.24 1.26 -0.69
N LEU A 144 12.44 0.84 -1.07
CA LEU A 144 12.70 -0.47 -1.69
C LEU A 144 12.91 -1.57 -0.63
N SER A 145 13.53 -1.22 0.50
CA SER A 145 13.75 -2.12 1.64
C SER A 145 14.02 -1.29 2.92
N ALA A 146 14.29 -1.95 4.05
CA ALA A 146 14.83 -1.28 5.23
C ALA A 146 16.08 -0.46 4.85
N GLY A 147 15.99 0.86 4.97
CA GLY A 147 17.07 1.80 4.69
C GLY A 147 17.41 2.04 3.20
N ARG A 148 16.68 1.47 2.23
CA ARG A 148 16.88 1.76 0.80
C ARG A 148 15.70 2.49 0.19
N THR A 149 15.98 3.55 -0.55
CA THR A 149 14.98 4.45 -1.10
C THR A 149 15.36 4.89 -2.51
N LEU A 150 14.45 4.73 -3.46
CA LEU A 150 14.51 5.35 -4.79
C LEU A 150 13.86 6.74 -4.72
N ARG A 151 14.42 7.73 -5.42
CA ARG A 151 13.89 9.08 -5.57
C ARG A 151 13.90 9.49 -7.03
N VAL A 152 12.87 10.18 -7.49
CA VAL A 152 12.77 10.75 -8.83
C VAL A 152 12.14 12.13 -8.68
N SER A 153 12.73 13.15 -9.29
CA SER A 153 12.05 14.45 -9.43
C SER A 153 12.19 15.01 -10.83
N SER A 154 11.17 15.73 -11.31
CA SER A 154 11.25 16.41 -12.60
C SER A 154 10.41 17.68 -12.64
N ASP A 155 10.91 18.68 -13.36
CA ASP A 155 10.21 19.93 -13.69
C ASP A 155 10.14 20.13 -15.20
N LEU A 156 8.93 20.09 -15.73
CA LEU A 156 8.62 20.17 -17.15
C LEU A 156 7.69 21.35 -17.42
N PHE A 157 7.89 22.03 -18.54
CA PHE A 157 6.98 23.07 -19.00
C PHE A 157 6.76 23.02 -20.51
N LYS A 158 5.62 23.54 -20.97
CA LYS A 158 5.29 23.69 -22.38
C LYS A 158 4.51 24.96 -22.63
N PHE A 159 5.01 25.77 -23.56
CA PHE A 159 4.30 26.95 -24.05
C PHE A 159 3.43 26.60 -25.28
N PHE A 160 2.23 27.17 -25.36
CA PHE A 160 1.32 27.06 -26.50
C PHE A 160 0.98 28.47 -27.00
N GLY A 161 1.31 28.82 -28.25
CA GLY A 161 1.00 30.13 -28.81
C GLY A 161 1.50 30.31 -30.24
N ARG A 162 0.96 31.30 -30.97
CA ARG A 162 1.46 31.72 -32.28
C ARG A 162 2.70 32.60 -32.12
N LYS A 163 3.62 32.48 -33.08
CA LYS A 163 4.97 33.09 -33.11
C LYS A 163 5.03 34.64 -33.12
N GLN A 164 3.90 35.34 -33.07
CA GLN A 164 3.82 36.79 -33.21
C GLN A 164 3.52 37.40 -31.84
N GLU A 165 4.39 38.33 -31.39
CA GLU A 165 4.26 39.20 -30.20
C GLU A 165 4.81 38.75 -28.84
N LEU A 166 5.58 37.66 -28.75
CA LEU A 166 6.50 37.53 -27.61
C LEU A 166 7.82 38.20 -27.98
N SER A 167 8.30 39.16 -27.17
CA SER A 167 9.64 39.77 -27.28
C SER A 167 10.81 38.76 -27.10
N TYR A 168 10.51 37.46 -27.12
CA TYR A 168 11.42 36.36 -27.00
C TYR A 168 11.43 35.57 -28.32
N PRO A 169 12.45 35.75 -29.19
CA PRO A 169 12.49 35.16 -30.53
C PRO A 169 12.60 33.62 -30.57
N TYR A 170 12.56 32.93 -29.44
CA TYR A 170 12.66 31.46 -29.32
C TYR A 170 11.36 30.77 -28.86
N ALA A 171 10.28 31.50 -28.57
CA ALA A 171 9.00 30.92 -28.13
C ALA A 171 8.17 30.40 -29.31
N ALA A 172 8.70 29.42 -30.06
CA ALA A 172 7.84 28.43 -30.70
C ALA A 172 7.25 27.52 -29.61
N SER A 173 6.20 26.75 -29.93
CA SER A 173 5.73 25.65 -29.07
C SER A 173 6.93 24.79 -28.67
N SER A 174 7.44 24.97 -27.47
CA SER A 174 8.69 24.36 -27.01
C SER A 174 8.40 23.66 -25.71
N PHE A 175 8.84 22.40 -25.67
CA PHE A 175 8.86 21.60 -24.45
C PHE A 175 10.21 21.85 -23.78
N GLY A 176 10.17 22.28 -22.52
CA GLY A 176 11.35 22.54 -21.72
C GLY A 176 11.44 21.57 -20.55
N LEU A 177 12.65 21.04 -20.32
CA LEU A 177 13.02 20.31 -19.12
C LEU A 177 13.89 21.22 -18.24
N ASN A 178 13.37 21.64 -17.10
CA ASN A 178 14.10 22.48 -16.16
C ASN A 178 15.05 21.62 -15.30
N GLN A 179 14.47 20.63 -14.60
CA GLN A 179 15.19 19.72 -13.71
C GLN A 179 14.74 18.28 -13.95
N LEU A 180 15.67 17.33 -13.87
CA LEU A 180 15.40 15.90 -13.77
C LEU A 180 16.43 15.28 -12.83
N SER A 181 15.98 14.65 -11.75
CA SER A 181 16.85 13.93 -10.81
C SER A 181 16.40 12.47 -10.68
N LEU A 182 17.38 11.58 -10.51
CA LEU A 182 17.17 10.18 -10.17
C LEU A 182 18.14 9.80 -9.07
N GLY A 183 17.62 9.52 -7.87
CA GLY A 183 18.41 9.24 -6.69
C GLY A 183 18.16 7.84 -6.14
N VAL A 184 19.20 7.19 -5.62
CA VAL A 184 19.09 5.98 -4.81
C VAL A 184 19.86 6.20 -3.51
N SER A 185 19.16 6.06 -2.39
CA SER A 185 19.74 6.09 -1.06
C SER A 185 19.74 4.67 -0.48
N ALA A 186 20.82 4.29 0.17
CA ALA A 186 21.02 3.07 0.94
C ALA A 186 21.72 3.43 2.26
N PRO A 187 21.78 2.53 3.27
CA PRO A 187 22.46 2.83 4.52
C PRO A 187 23.93 3.21 4.26
N GLY A 188 24.25 4.49 4.49
CA GLY A 188 25.58 5.05 4.32
C GLY A 188 26.03 5.33 2.88
N ILE A 189 25.16 5.23 1.88
CA ILE A 189 25.47 5.57 0.48
C ILE A 189 24.28 6.27 -0.17
N GLU A 190 24.55 7.37 -0.87
CA GLU A 190 23.59 8.12 -1.68
C GLU A 190 24.17 8.29 -3.07
N LEU A 191 23.39 7.98 -4.10
CA LEU A 191 23.76 8.13 -5.51
C LEU A 191 22.66 8.91 -6.21
N ASP A 192 22.97 10.11 -6.65
CA ASP A 192 22.12 10.93 -7.49
C ASP A 192 22.68 10.99 -8.92
N LEU A 193 21.78 10.86 -9.88
CA LEU A 193 22.03 10.93 -11.31
C LEU A 193 21.22 12.08 -11.91
N LEU A 194 21.73 12.63 -13.00
CA LEU A 194 21.22 13.83 -13.64
C LEU A 194 21.36 15.01 -12.68
N ASP A 195 20.30 15.71 -12.28
CA ASP A 195 20.40 16.93 -11.48
C ASP A 195 20.44 16.64 -9.97
N SER A 196 21.56 16.94 -9.32
CA SER A 196 21.73 16.91 -7.84
C SER A 196 22.24 18.26 -7.32
N GLU A 197 22.06 18.53 -6.02
CA GLU A 197 22.65 19.72 -5.39
C GLU A 197 24.11 19.44 -5.01
N LEU A 198 25.00 20.40 -5.30
CA LEU A 198 26.44 20.22 -5.20
C LEU A 198 27.03 21.01 -4.03
N ASP A 199 27.03 20.46 -2.81
CA ASP A 199 27.61 21.11 -1.60
C ASP A 199 29.04 20.63 -1.31
N ILE A 200 29.93 20.81 -2.28
CA ILE A 200 31.35 20.40 -2.16
C ILE A 200 32.17 21.49 -1.49
N SER A 201 31.96 22.74 -1.89
CA SER A 201 32.75 23.90 -1.48
C SER A 201 31.84 25.10 -1.27
N GLN A 202 31.84 25.63 -0.06
CA GLN A 202 31.04 26.80 0.29
C GLN A 202 31.61 28.08 -0.35
N LEU A 203 32.87 28.05 -0.79
CA LEU A 203 33.52 29.13 -1.53
C LEU A 203 33.04 29.28 -2.99
N SER A 204 32.50 28.21 -3.60
CA SER A 204 32.35 28.15 -5.07
C SER A 204 31.11 27.45 -5.62
N PHE A 205 30.74 26.30 -5.07
CA PHE A 205 29.61 25.48 -5.55
C PHE A 205 28.36 25.64 -4.69
N ASN A 206 28.37 26.56 -3.73
CA ASN A 206 27.21 26.85 -2.90
C ASN A 206 25.96 27.18 -3.76
N GLY A 207 24.95 26.30 -3.70
CA GLY A 207 23.70 26.39 -4.46
C GLY A 207 23.78 25.97 -5.93
N TYR A 208 24.85 25.30 -6.37
CA TYR A 208 24.94 24.77 -7.74
C TYR A 208 24.20 23.44 -7.88
N SER A 209 23.62 23.23 -9.06
CA SER A 209 23.13 21.92 -9.49
C SER A 209 24.17 21.22 -10.36
N LEU A 210 24.51 19.98 -10.02
CA LEU A 210 25.31 19.10 -10.87
C LEU A 210 24.37 18.32 -11.77
N ARG A 211 24.49 18.46 -13.09
CA ARG A 211 23.89 17.54 -14.07
C ARG A 211 24.89 16.45 -14.43
N GLY A 212 24.80 15.29 -13.79
CA GLY A 212 25.70 14.15 -14.04
C GLY A 212 25.55 13.02 -13.01
N LEU A 213 26.62 12.70 -12.31
CA LEU A 213 26.69 11.67 -11.28
C LEU A 213 27.21 12.30 -9.99
N HIS A 214 26.56 12.03 -8.87
CA HIS A 214 26.98 12.42 -7.53
C HIS A 214 26.79 11.23 -6.59
N LEU A 215 27.89 10.71 -6.05
CA LEU A 215 27.89 9.65 -5.06
C LEU A 215 28.43 10.22 -3.75
N VAL A 216 27.70 10.05 -2.67
CA VAL A 216 28.11 10.43 -1.32
C VAL A 216 28.06 9.19 -0.45
N SER A 217 29.05 9.03 0.42
CA SER A 217 29.09 7.91 1.35
C SER A 217 29.43 8.34 2.77
N THR A 218 29.01 7.55 3.77
CA THR A 218 29.36 7.75 5.17
C THR A 218 30.64 7.00 5.53
N THR A 219 31.29 7.42 6.63
CA THR A 219 32.55 6.79 7.11
C THR A 219 32.38 5.32 7.47
N ASP A 220 31.19 4.91 7.86
CA ASP A 220 30.89 3.52 8.28
C ASP A 220 30.53 2.61 7.11
N SER A 221 30.44 3.16 5.89
CA SER A 221 30.15 2.38 4.69
C SER A 221 31.39 1.62 4.18
N ARG A 222 31.19 0.73 3.21
CA ARG A 222 32.28 0.08 2.46
C ARG A 222 33.19 1.07 1.72
N LEU A 223 32.66 2.23 1.35
CA LEU A 223 33.38 3.30 0.65
C LEU A 223 34.00 4.33 1.61
N ARG A 224 33.85 4.12 2.93
CA ARG A 224 34.54 4.87 4.00
C ARG A 224 34.51 6.38 3.83
N GLY A 225 33.34 6.94 3.53
CA GLY A 225 33.13 8.39 3.45
C GLY A 225 33.50 9.04 2.11
N LEU A 226 33.83 8.24 1.09
CA LEU A 226 34.13 8.72 -0.26
C LEU A 226 32.94 9.49 -0.86
N GLU A 227 33.22 10.66 -1.41
CA GLU A 227 32.31 11.46 -2.21
C GLU A 227 32.90 11.64 -3.63
N VAL A 228 32.14 11.31 -4.66
CA VAL A 228 32.56 11.39 -6.07
C VAL A 228 31.51 12.15 -6.86
N PHE A 229 31.94 13.06 -7.73
CA PHE A 229 31.03 13.84 -8.55
C PHE A 229 31.62 14.05 -9.95
N ALA A 230 30.75 14.00 -10.96
CA ALA A 230 31.14 14.14 -12.35
C ALA A 230 29.96 14.68 -13.17
N GLY A 231 30.13 15.80 -13.88
CA GLY A 231 29.04 16.33 -14.71
C GLY A 231 29.17 17.80 -15.06
N MET A 232 28.03 18.41 -15.36
CA MET A 232 27.93 19.84 -15.64
C MET A 232 27.38 20.58 -14.41
N ALA A 233 28.20 21.40 -13.76
CA ALA A 233 27.75 22.32 -12.72
C ALA A 233 27.01 23.51 -13.36
N ARG A 234 25.83 23.84 -12.83
CA ARG A 234 24.94 24.91 -13.33
C ARG A 234 24.36 25.70 -12.16
N PRO A 235 24.31 27.05 -12.24
CA PRO A 235 23.66 27.88 -11.23
C PRO A 235 22.13 27.70 -11.25
N PRO A 236 21.44 27.95 -10.13
CA PRO A 236 20.06 27.48 -9.89
C PRO A 236 18.95 28.27 -10.64
N LEU A 237 19.25 29.35 -11.38
CA LEU A 237 18.23 30.33 -11.80
C LEU A 237 18.33 30.87 -13.25
N LYS A 238 18.93 30.16 -14.20
CA LYS A 238 18.91 30.60 -15.62
C LYS A 238 18.39 29.53 -16.55
N LEU A 239 17.11 29.67 -16.92
CA LEU A 239 16.41 28.90 -17.96
C LEU A 239 17.18 28.84 -19.30
N PHE A 240 18.09 29.79 -19.57
CA PHE A 240 18.90 29.84 -20.81
C PHE A 240 20.33 30.40 -20.62
N GLY A 241 21.02 30.11 -19.50
CA GLY A 241 22.34 30.68 -19.21
C GLY A 241 23.53 29.84 -19.70
N GLY A 242 24.32 30.36 -20.66
CA GLY A 242 25.57 29.76 -21.17
C GLY A 242 26.77 29.74 -20.19
N GLN A 243 26.52 29.78 -18.87
CA GLN A 243 27.54 29.63 -17.83
C GLN A 243 27.35 28.31 -17.11
N SER A 244 27.69 27.23 -17.81
CA SER A 244 27.86 25.90 -17.23
C SER A 244 29.34 25.56 -17.24
N GLY A 245 29.77 24.73 -16.29
CA GLY A 245 31.14 24.23 -16.24
C GLY A 245 31.17 22.72 -16.07
N ARG A 246 32.17 22.04 -16.64
CA ARG A 246 32.35 20.62 -16.34
C ARG A 246 33.15 20.49 -15.06
N VAL A 247 32.68 19.63 -14.16
CA VAL A 247 33.34 19.30 -12.90
C VAL A 247 33.52 17.80 -12.79
N PHE A 248 34.68 17.37 -12.32
CA PHE A 248 34.97 15.97 -12.00
C PHE A 248 35.93 15.90 -10.83
N GLY A 249 35.61 15.14 -9.79
CA GLY A 249 36.53 14.93 -8.70
C GLY A 249 36.01 14.03 -7.60
N ALA A 250 36.82 13.94 -6.55
CA ALA A 250 36.53 13.12 -5.39
C ALA A 250 37.06 13.77 -4.12
N LEU A 251 36.32 13.57 -3.03
CA LEU A 251 36.71 13.93 -1.66
C LEU A 251 36.71 12.67 -0.79
N VAL A 252 37.68 12.57 0.11
CA VAL A 252 37.80 11.49 1.09
C VAL A 252 37.93 12.05 2.50
N PRO A 253 37.41 11.37 3.53
CA PRO A 253 37.69 11.74 4.90
C PRO A 253 39.15 11.42 5.22
N LEU A 254 39.89 12.44 5.66
CA LEU A 254 41.24 12.29 6.19
C LEU A 254 41.21 11.97 7.69
N VAL A 255 40.22 12.51 8.40
CA VAL A 255 39.93 12.23 9.80
C VAL A 255 38.45 11.92 9.93
N SER A 256 38.13 10.66 10.27
CA SER A 256 36.76 10.22 10.59
C SER A 256 36.26 10.93 11.85
N GLU A 257 34.95 11.20 11.89
CA GLU A 257 34.33 12.01 12.93
C GLU A 257 34.57 11.44 14.34
N LYS A 258 35.44 12.09 15.11
CA LYS A 258 35.76 11.74 16.50
C LYS A 258 35.73 13.00 17.36
N ASN A 259 34.99 12.95 18.47
CA ASN A 259 34.77 14.10 19.36
C ASN A 259 34.30 15.36 18.60
N GLY A 260 33.45 15.18 17.57
CA GLY A 260 32.93 16.26 16.74
C GLY A 260 33.93 16.85 15.74
N PHE A 261 35.13 16.29 15.60
CA PHE A 261 36.12 16.75 14.63
C PHE A 261 36.16 15.86 13.39
N ARG A 262 36.04 16.48 12.20
CA ARG A 262 36.08 15.82 10.90
C ARG A 262 36.97 16.62 9.96
N VAL A 263 37.80 15.93 9.17
CA VAL A 263 38.58 16.53 8.09
C VAL A 263 38.36 15.73 6.81
N ARG A 264 38.10 16.43 5.71
CA ARG A 264 38.05 15.87 4.37
C ARG A 264 39.07 16.55 3.48
N GLY A 265 39.55 15.83 2.48
CA GLY A 265 40.43 16.37 1.46
C GLY A 265 40.28 15.64 0.15
N GLY A 266 40.65 16.30 -0.93
CA GLY A 266 40.60 15.71 -2.25
C GLY A 266 40.93 16.73 -3.33
N PHE A 267 40.55 16.38 -4.55
CA PHE A 267 40.80 17.22 -5.71
C PHE A 267 39.65 17.11 -6.70
N PHE A 268 39.50 18.15 -7.51
CA PHE A 268 38.61 18.13 -8.65
C PHE A 268 39.11 19.03 -9.76
N VAL A 269 38.66 18.75 -10.97
CA VAL A 269 38.90 19.57 -12.13
C VAL A 269 37.63 20.36 -12.40
N ALA A 270 37.77 21.67 -12.56
CA ALA A 270 36.71 22.57 -12.95
C ALA A 270 37.07 23.22 -14.28
N SER A 271 36.14 23.27 -15.23
CA SER A 271 36.33 23.97 -16.51
C SER A 271 35.13 24.83 -16.84
N SER A 272 35.35 26.00 -17.43
CA SER A 272 34.28 26.93 -17.84
C SER A 272 33.79 26.58 -19.26
N GLY A 273 32.46 26.58 -19.45
CA GLY A 273 31.82 26.38 -20.76
C GLY A 273 31.70 27.68 -21.58
N ALA A 274 31.91 28.84 -20.97
CA ALA A 274 31.83 30.13 -21.64
C ALA A 274 33.20 30.60 -22.13
N ARG A 275 33.30 30.95 -23.42
CA ARG A 275 34.50 31.60 -24.02
C ARG A 275 34.82 33.00 -23.44
N GLN A 276 34.04 33.53 -22.49
CA GLN A 276 34.06 34.96 -22.11
C GLN A 276 34.31 35.29 -20.63
N ALA A 277 34.66 34.35 -19.75
CA ALA A 277 35.09 34.70 -18.39
C ALA A 277 36.55 34.30 -18.18
N ALA A 278 37.33 35.17 -17.55
CA ALA A 278 38.78 35.09 -17.34
C ALA A 278 39.28 33.90 -16.48
N GLY A 279 38.52 32.82 -16.34
CA GLY A 279 38.92 31.60 -15.63
C GLY A 279 39.35 30.52 -16.61
N ARG A 280 40.63 30.14 -16.57
CA ARG A 280 41.10 28.89 -17.17
C ARG A 280 40.51 27.72 -16.36
N GLY A 281 40.15 26.65 -17.06
CA GLY A 281 39.85 25.39 -16.38
C GLY A 281 41.12 24.84 -15.74
N GLY A 282 41.01 24.29 -14.54
CA GLY A 282 42.17 23.88 -13.75
C GLY A 282 41.82 22.86 -12.68
N MET A 283 42.86 22.22 -12.16
CA MET A 283 42.76 21.31 -11.02
C MET A 283 42.76 22.12 -9.71
N VAL A 284 41.83 21.79 -8.83
CA VAL A 284 41.67 22.38 -7.51
C VAL A 284 41.95 21.30 -6.47
N TRP A 285 42.89 21.59 -5.57
CA TRP A 285 43.07 20.82 -4.34
C TRP A 285 42.22 21.45 -3.26
N GLN A 286 41.43 20.64 -2.55
CA GLN A 286 40.54 21.10 -1.49
C GLN A 286 40.81 20.33 -0.20
N ALA A 287 40.75 21.04 0.92
CA ALA A 287 40.63 20.47 2.25
C ALA A 287 39.57 21.23 3.05
N ASP A 288 38.66 20.51 3.71
CA ASP A 288 37.69 21.07 4.66
C ASP A 288 37.80 20.40 6.03
N ALA A 289 37.65 21.20 7.09
CA ALA A 289 37.64 20.75 8.45
C ALA A 289 36.40 21.30 9.17
N ARG A 290 35.80 20.47 10.01
CA ARG A 290 34.65 20.81 10.85
C ARG A 290 34.91 20.34 12.28
N TYR A 291 34.62 21.21 13.25
CA TYR A 291 34.74 20.95 14.67
C TYR A 291 33.43 21.31 15.37
N MET A 292 32.73 20.31 15.90
CA MET A 292 31.43 20.40 16.59
C MET A 292 31.44 19.54 17.86
N PRO A 293 32.20 19.94 18.90
CA PRO A 293 32.33 19.13 20.12
C PRO A 293 31.03 19.04 20.93
N ASN A 294 30.11 19.99 20.74
CA ASN A 294 28.77 20.05 21.33
C ASN A 294 27.86 20.94 20.45
N GLU A 295 26.58 21.02 20.80
CA GLU A 295 25.60 21.86 20.09
C GLU A 295 25.88 23.37 20.20
N ASP A 296 26.68 23.78 21.19
CA ASP A 296 26.97 25.18 21.48
C ASP A 296 28.18 25.74 20.72
N THR A 297 29.00 24.88 20.11
CA THR A 297 30.24 25.29 19.44
C THR A 297 30.35 24.60 18.10
N LYS A 298 30.44 25.39 17.02
CA LYS A 298 30.71 24.91 15.67
C LYS A 298 31.81 25.77 15.05
N ALA A 299 32.87 25.14 14.56
CA ALA A 299 33.87 25.80 13.75
C ALA A 299 34.06 25.04 12.43
N GLU A 300 34.24 25.77 11.34
CA GLU A 300 34.50 25.22 10.01
C GLU A 300 35.67 25.96 9.38
N ALA A 301 36.50 25.24 8.64
CA ALA A 301 37.55 25.81 7.83
C ALA A 301 37.59 25.10 6.47
N GLU A 302 37.87 25.83 5.41
CA GLU A 302 38.02 25.30 4.05
C GLU A 302 39.23 26.00 3.40
N VAL A 303 40.04 25.24 2.67
CA VAL A 303 41.18 25.75 1.91
C VAL A 303 41.19 25.10 0.54
N ASN A 304 41.28 25.94 -0.50
CA ASN A 304 41.37 25.53 -1.89
C ASN A 304 42.62 26.12 -2.54
N TYR A 305 43.41 25.29 -3.21
CA TYR A 305 44.59 25.70 -3.96
C TYR A 305 44.45 25.33 -5.44
N ALA A 306 44.61 26.31 -6.32
CA ALA A 306 44.51 26.12 -7.76
C ALA A 306 45.28 27.19 -8.52
N GLU A 307 45.98 26.81 -9.59
CA GLU A 307 46.74 27.72 -10.48
C GLU A 307 47.67 28.71 -9.74
N GLY A 308 48.24 28.32 -8.60
CA GLY A 308 49.11 29.18 -7.78
C GLY A 308 48.36 30.12 -6.82
N GLY A 309 47.03 30.19 -6.90
CA GLY A 309 46.17 30.97 -6.02
C GLY A 309 45.66 30.17 -4.81
N LEU A 310 45.56 30.84 -3.65
CA LEU A 310 45.04 30.26 -2.40
C LEU A 310 43.72 30.93 -2.03
N SER A 311 42.65 30.13 -1.95
CA SER A 311 41.34 30.52 -1.44
C SER A 311 41.07 29.83 -0.10
N TRP A 312 40.42 30.49 0.83
CA TRP A 312 40.13 29.93 2.15
C TRP A 312 38.86 30.52 2.77
N ARG A 313 38.26 29.78 3.70
CA ARG A 313 37.11 30.18 4.52
C ARG A 313 37.33 29.69 5.94
N GLY A 314 36.95 30.50 6.92
CA GLY A 314 36.86 30.11 8.32
C GLY A 314 35.55 30.64 8.89
N ALA A 315 34.78 29.78 9.53
CA ALA A 315 33.51 30.12 10.17
C ALA A 315 33.46 29.59 11.60
N LEU A 316 32.80 30.34 12.47
CA LEU A 316 32.65 30.06 13.90
C LEU A 316 31.22 30.40 14.34
N ALA A 317 30.57 29.48 15.02
CA ALA A 317 29.32 29.69 15.73
C ALA A 317 29.48 29.27 17.19
N LEU A 318 29.09 30.14 18.11
CA LEU A 318 29.21 29.96 19.54
C LEU A 318 27.90 30.34 20.23
N ARG A 319 27.43 29.50 21.14
CA ARG A 319 26.30 29.76 22.03
C ARG A 319 26.80 29.76 23.47
N ARG A 320 26.65 30.90 24.17
CA ARG A 320 27.09 31.09 25.56
C ARG A 320 26.03 31.86 26.33
N GLY A 321 25.26 31.14 27.15
CA GLY A 321 24.17 31.72 27.94
C GLY A 321 23.15 32.44 27.06
N ALA A 322 23.01 33.75 27.27
CA ALA A 322 22.12 34.61 26.49
C ALA A 322 22.69 35.04 25.12
N PHE A 323 23.92 34.67 24.75
CA PHE A 323 24.56 35.13 23.53
C PHE A 323 24.74 34.02 22.52
N ASN A 324 24.32 34.27 21.28
CA ASN A 324 24.65 33.45 20.13
C ASN A 324 25.49 34.30 19.16
N PHE A 325 26.73 33.92 18.97
CA PHE A 325 27.65 34.56 18.03
C PHE A 325 27.84 33.66 16.81
N THR A 326 27.89 34.27 15.64
CA THR A 326 28.33 33.64 14.40
C THR A 326 29.31 34.57 13.70
N GLY A 327 30.35 34.04 13.08
CA GLY A 327 31.36 34.81 12.38
C GLY A 327 31.94 34.01 11.23
N GLU A 328 32.26 34.67 10.14
CA GLU A 328 32.89 34.09 8.96
C GLU A 328 33.91 35.06 8.37
N ALA A 329 35.06 34.54 7.95
CA ALA A 329 36.03 35.23 7.13
C ALA A 329 36.38 34.34 5.94
N ALA A 330 36.45 34.91 4.74
CA ALA A 330 36.77 34.16 3.54
C ALA A 330 37.57 34.99 2.55
N ARG A 331 38.41 34.32 1.76
CA ARG A 331 39.15 34.85 0.62
C ARG A 331 39.00 33.91 -0.55
N LEU A 332 38.59 34.44 -1.71
CA LEU A 332 38.57 33.75 -2.98
C LEU A 332 39.63 34.39 -3.88
N ASP A 333 40.59 33.59 -4.36
CA ASP A 333 41.66 34.07 -5.22
C ASP A 333 41.17 34.32 -6.65
N ARG A 334 41.70 35.36 -7.31
CA ARG A 334 41.32 35.76 -8.67
C ARG A 334 41.68 34.75 -9.76
N GLY A 335 42.70 33.93 -9.54
CA GLY A 335 43.13 32.85 -10.45
C GLY A 335 42.41 31.53 -10.21
N SER A 336 41.45 31.49 -9.27
CA SER A 336 40.75 30.25 -8.93
C SER A 336 39.85 29.79 -10.09
N PRO A 337 39.95 28.53 -10.57
CA PRO A 337 39.04 27.94 -11.56
C PRO A 337 37.56 27.97 -11.13
N LEU A 338 37.33 28.17 -9.83
CA LEU A 338 36.02 28.31 -9.20
C LEU A 338 35.25 29.56 -9.63
N ILE A 339 35.93 30.57 -10.15
CA ILE A 339 35.30 31.82 -10.60
C ILE A 339 34.52 31.60 -11.91
N GLY A 340 35.01 30.70 -12.78
CA GLY A 340 34.50 30.49 -14.14
C GLY A 340 33.14 29.80 -14.24
N ILE A 341 32.56 29.35 -13.12
CA ILE A 341 31.28 28.63 -13.09
C ILE A 341 30.13 29.55 -12.62
N GLY A 342 30.42 30.79 -12.20
CA GLY A 342 29.37 31.80 -11.93
C GLY A 342 29.65 32.77 -10.77
N ALA A 343 30.90 32.92 -10.32
CA ALA A 343 31.25 34.01 -9.41
C ALA A 343 31.41 35.34 -10.19
N GLN A 344 31.26 36.48 -9.50
CA GLN A 344 31.66 37.76 -10.09
C GLN A 344 33.15 37.71 -10.46
N PRO A 345 33.56 38.22 -11.65
CA PRO A 345 34.95 38.18 -12.07
C PRO A 345 35.84 38.97 -11.09
N GLY A 346 36.99 38.39 -10.72
CA GLY A 346 37.94 38.96 -9.77
C GLY A 346 37.84 38.34 -8.38
N GLY A 347 38.98 38.12 -7.74
CA GLY A 347 39.04 37.57 -6.38
C GLY A 347 38.36 38.49 -5.37
N ARG A 348 37.94 37.95 -4.22
CA ARG A 348 37.27 38.72 -3.14
C ARG A 348 37.72 38.30 -1.75
N VAL A 349 37.58 39.19 -0.79
CA VAL A 349 37.73 38.95 0.64
C VAL A 349 36.44 39.40 1.32
N SER A 350 35.84 38.52 2.11
CA SER A 350 34.60 38.79 2.84
C SER A 350 34.75 38.50 4.33
N TYR A 351 34.12 39.33 5.14
CA TYR A 351 33.99 39.15 6.59
C TYR A 351 32.52 39.32 6.95
N ALA A 352 32.00 38.48 7.82
CA ALA A 352 30.65 38.59 8.35
C ALA A 352 30.65 38.19 9.82
N ALA A 353 29.86 38.87 10.64
CA ALA A 353 29.66 38.50 12.04
C ALA A 353 28.25 38.89 12.48
N THR A 354 27.60 38.04 13.27
CA THR A 354 26.31 38.32 13.90
C THR A 354 26.36 37.93 15.36
N LEU A 355 25.94 38.84 16.22
CA LEU A 355 25.72 38.61 17.65
C LEU A 355 24.23 38.75 17.93
N LEU A 356 23.62 37.69 18.46
CA LEU A 356 22.26 37.67 18.95
C LEU A 356 22.29 37.60 20.48
N TRP A 357 21.54 38.48 21.13
CA TRP A 357 21.43 38.60 22.58
C TRP A 357 19.99 38.32 23.01
N LEU A 358 19.80 37.25 23.78
CA LEU A 358 18.52 36.71 24.24
C LEU A 358 18.50 36.62 25.79
N PRO A 359 18.52 37.76 26.51
CA PRO A 359 18.58 37.76 27.97
C PRO A 359 17.27 37.27 28.63
N SER A 360 16.14 37.33 27.91
CA SER A 360 14.85 36.84 28.39
C SER A 360 13.93 36.47 27.23
N THR A 361 12.78 35.87 27.53
CA THR A 361 11.73 35.60 26.53
C THR A 361 10.98 36.85 26.07
N ARG A 362 11.17 38.01 26.74
CA ARG A 362 10.51 39.29 26.41
C ARG A 362 11.38 40.25 25.62
N PHE A 363 12.69 40.06 25.61
CA PHE A 363 13.61 40.95 24.92
C PHE A 363 14.61 40.15 24.10
N SER A 364 14.85 40.60 22.88
CA SER A 364 15.95 40.13 22.04
C SER A 364 16.65 41.31 21.37
N GLY A 365 17.96 41.24 21.26
CA GLY A 365 18.80 42.18 20.54
C GLY A 365 19.66 41.46 19.52
N SER A 366 19.99 42.10 18.41
CA SER A 366 20.89 41.55 17.40
C SER A 366 21.75 42.65 16.80
N VAL A 367 22.99 42.32 16.46
CA VAL A 367 23.89 43.17 15.69
C VAL A 367 24.58 42.27 14.66
N SER A 368 24.54 42.65 13.39
CA SER A 368 25.25 41.98 12.31
C SER A 368 26.10 42.96 11.53
N TYR A 369 27.28 42.52 11.13
CA TYR A 369 28.21 43.27 10.29
C TYR A 369 28.68 42.37 9.16
N SER A 370 28.72 42.89 7.95
CA SER A 370 29.33 42.22 6.81
C SER A 370 30.14 43.20 5.98
N ARG A 371 31.21 42.71 5.37
CA ARG A 371 32.07 43.49 4.48
C ARG A 371 32.63 42.61 3.40
N THR A 372 32.54 43.06 2.15
CA THR A 372 33.17 42.41 1.00
C THR A 372 34.05 43.42 0.28
N ARG A 373 35.28 43.01 -0.05
CA ARG A 373 36.22 43.78 -0.85
C ARG A 373 36.80 42.89 -1.95
N PRO A 374 37.08 43.43 -3.14
CA PRO A 374 37.78 42.69 -4.18
C PRO A 374 39.28 42.56 -3.83
N VAL A 375 39.91 41.49 -4.30
CA VAL A 375 41.36 41.30 -4.26
C VAL A 375 41.96 42.20 -5.34
N GLN A 376 42.80 43.17 -4.96
CA GLN A 376 43.39 44.15 -5.87
C GLN A 376 44.08 43.46 -7.07
N ALA A 377 43.87 44.03 -8.25
CA ALA A 377 44.63 43.69 -9.45
C ALA A 377 46.02 44.32 -9.43
N ASP A 378 46.96 43.78 -10.21
CA ASP A 378 48.35 44.25 -10.29
C ASP A 378 48.44 45.75 -10.61
N ALA A 379 49.49 46.40 -10.13
CA ALA A 379 49.76 47.82 -10.38
C ALA A 379 49.78 48.09 -11.91
N GLY A 380 48.74 48.79 -12.40
CA GLY A 380 48.52 49.05 -13.83
C GLY A 380 47.14 48.64 -14.37
N SER A 381 46.35 47.87 -13.61
CA SER A 381 44.98 47.50 -13.99
C SER A 381 44.00 48.67 -13.90
N ARG A 382 43.39 49.06 -15.03
CA ARG A 382 42.32 50.09 -15.13
C ARG A 382 40.95 49.63 -14.62
N THR A 383 40.86 48.51 -13.92
CA THR A 383 39.59 47.96 -13.43
C THR A 383 39.07 48.73 -12.22
N VAL A 384 37.84 49.24 -12.32
CA VAL A 384 37.08 49.76 -11.17
C VAL A 384 36.69 48.59 -10.28
N THR A 385 37.00 48.72 -9.00
CA THR A 385 36.69 47.78 -7.94
C THR A 385 35.52 48.31 -7.12
N LEU A 386 34.67 47.43 -6.59
CA LEU A 386 33.55 47.80 -5.72
C LEU A 386 33.68 47.06 -4.39
N SER A 387 33.69 47.79 -3.28
CA SER A 387 33.61 47.25 -1.93
C SER A 387 32.29 47.63 -1.28
N ASN A 388 31.77 46.74 -0.44
CA ASN A 388 30.52 46.94 0.29
C ASN A 388 30.74 46.62 1.76
N SER A 389 30.14 47.39 2.65
CA SER A 389 29.96 47.02 4.05
C SER A 389 28.54 47.31 4.52
N THR A 390 28.01 46.43 5.36
CA THR A 390 26.67 46.56 5.92
C THR A 390 26.72 46.30 7.41
N LEU A 391 26.19 47.23 8.21
CA LEU A 391 25.97 47.09 9.64
C LEU A 391 24.46 47.09 9.87
N GLN A 392 23.94 46.13 10.61
CA GLN A 392 22.54 46.11 11.03
C GLN A 392 22.46 45.86 12.52
N GLY A 393 21.53 46.51 13.18
CA GLY A 393 21.26 46.33 14.59
C GLY A 393 19.76 46.35 14.82
N GLY A 394 19.27 45.57 15.78
CA GLY A 394 17.85 45.58 16.08
C GLY A 394 17.53 45.06 17.45
N ILE A 395 16.46 45.58 18.03
CA ILE A 395 15.89 45.14 19.28
C ILE A 395 14.43 44.79 19.07
N SER A 396 13.94 43.78 19.79
CA SER A 396 12.53 43.41 19.83
C SER A 396 12.11 43.20 21.27
N PHE A 397 11.01 43.85 21.65
CA PHE A 397 10.44 43.83 22.99
C PHE A 397 8.98 43.39 22.96
N ARG A 398 8.69 42.30 23.66
CA ARG A 398 7.35 41.76 23.86
C ARG A 398 6.68 42.50 25.02
N LEU A 399 5.87 43.51 24.69
CA LEU A 399 5.11 44.34 25.64
C LEU A 399 4.08 43.50 26.43
N SER A 400 3.43 42.54 25.76
CA SER A 400 2.43 41.63 26.36
C SER A 400 2.46 40.27 25.65
N ARG A 401 1.66 39.28 26.06
CA ARG A 401 1.51 38.02 25.30
C ARG A 401 1.01 38.23 23.86
N GLU A 402 0.36 39.36 23.61
CA GLU A 402 -0.31 39.67 22.35
C GLU A 402 0.36 40.81 21.58
N SER A 403 1.35 41.51 22.16
CA SER A 403 1.94 42.73 21.58
C SER A 403 3.47 42.67 21.55
N ASN A 404 4.07 43.05 20.42
CA ASN A 404 5.51 43.10 20.21
C ASN A 404 5.91 44.39 19.50
N LEU A 405 6.97 45.02 19.98
CA LEU A 405 7.57 46.23 19.42
C LEU A 405 8.98 45.88 18.93
N GLY A 406 9.36 46.34 17.75
CA GLY A 406 10.70 46.15 17.20
C GLY A 406 11.27 47.45 16.66
N LEU A 407 12.56 47.68 16.88
CA LEU A 407 13.33 48.76 16.29
C LEU A 407 14.54 48.16 15.58
N ARG A 408 14.78 48.56 14.34
CA ARG A 408 15.93 48.12 13.55
C ARG A 408 16.64 49.31 12.91
N TYR A 409 17.95 49.31 12.96
CA TYR A 409 18.84 50.22 12.29
C TYR A 409 19.66 49.42 11.26
N ALA A 410 19.84 49.97 10.07
CA ALA A 410 20.73 49.41 9.06
C ALA A 410 21.54 50.53 8.42
N GLU A 411 22.81 50.28 8.16
CA GLU A 411 23.72 51.14 7.43
C GLU A 411 24.44 50.29 6.38
N GLN A 412 24.42 50.75 5.14
CA GLN A 412 25.11 50.15 4.01
C GLN A 412 26.05 51.19 3.41
N GLN A 413 27.26 50.79 3.09
CA GLN A 413 28.28 51.64 2.49
C GLN A 413 28.87 50.96 1.28
N LEU A 414 28.75 51.60 0.12
CA LEU A 414 29.30 51.15 -1.16
C LEU A 414 30.45 52.08 -1.56
N ARG A 415 31.63 51.51 -1.82
CA ARG A 415 32.81 52.28 -2.22
C ARG A 415 33.42 51.73 -3.49
N THR A 416 33.62 52.56 -4.50
CA THR A 416 34.45 52.20 -5.66
C THR A 416 35.93 52.48 -5.40
N GLY A 417 36.83 51.82 -6.13
CA GLY A 417 38.28 52.09 -6.07
C GLY A 417 39.00 51.60 -7.32
N GLY A 418 40.23 52.04 -7.58
CA GLY A 418 41.03 51.60 -8.74
C GLY A 418 41.90 52.72 -9.31
N SER A 419 42.74 52.43 -10.33
CA SER A 419 43.62 53.42 -10.97
C SER A 419 42.90 54.40 -11.91
N GLY A 420 41.58 54.55 -11.74
CA GLY A 420 40.70 55.37 -12.56
C GLY A 420 40.17 56.59 -11.78
N LYS A 421 39.58 57.52 -12.53
CA LYS A 421 39.11 58.84 -12.09
C LYS A 421 37.70 58.87 -11.47
N PHE A 422 37.15 57.71 -11.07
CA PHE A 422 35.79 57.56 -10.53
C PHE A 422 35.84 56.93 -9.13
N ASP A 423 35.69 57.76 -8.10
CA ASP A 423 35.66 57.38 -6.68
C ASP A 423 34.29 57.78 -6.09
N LEU A 424 33.43 56.78 -5.84
CA LEU A 424 32.10 56.93 -5.26
C LEU A 424 32.09 56.26 -3.88
N ASP A 425 31.69 56.99 -2.84
CA ASP A 425 31.37 56.45 -1.50
C ASP A 425 29.89 56.73 -1.24
N LEU A 426 29.00 55.73 -1.30
CA LEU A 426 27.57 55.90 -1.04
C LEU A 426 27.19 55.23 0.28
N GLN A 427 26.69 56.01 1.23
CA GLN A 427 26.22 55.57 2.54
C GLN A 427 24.70 55.67 2.63
N THR A 428 24.02 54.54 2.78
CA THR A 428 22.58 54.46 2.97
C THR A 428 22.26 53.97 4.38
N ARG A 429 21.48 54.74 5.13
CA ARG A 429 21.03 54.42 6.49
C ARG A 429 19.52 54.26 6.50
N SER A 430 19.00 53.31 7.26
CA SER A 430 17.56 53.20 7.50
C SER A 430 17.24 52.85 8.94
N LEU A 431 16.15 53.44 9.43
CA LEU A 431 15.56 53.15 10.74
C LEU A 431 14.14 52.61 10.52
N THR A 432 13.87 51.43 11.06
CA THR A 432 12.56 50.77 10.97
C THR A 432 11.98 50.58 12.36
N ALA A 433 10.77 51.08 12.58
CA ALA A 433 9.96 50.79 13.76
C ALA A 433 8.80 49.86 13.37
N SER A 434 8.56 48.83 14.16
CA SER A 434 7.53 47.82 13.90
C SER A 434 6.71 47.56 15.16
N TYR A 435 5.40 47.41 15.01
CA TYR A 435 4.48 47.11 16.10
C TYR A 435 3.44 46.10 15.64
N SER A 436 3.41 44.94 16.27
CA SER A 436 2.40 43.91 16.02
C SER A 436 1.59 43.68 17.28
N THR A 437 0.26 43.67 17.20
CA THR A 437 -0.61 43.39 18.35
C THR A 437 -1.81 42.55 17.97
N ARG A 438 -2.23 41.65 18.87
CA ARG A 438 -3.57 41.05 18.88
C ARG A 438 -4.43 41.77 19.90
N PHE A 439 -5.73 41.91 19.63
CA PHE A 439 -6.66 42.57 20.53
C PHE A 439 -8.10 42.08 20.29
N ALA A 440 -9.00 42.38 21.25
CA ALA A 440 -10.44 42.14 21.16
C ALA A 440 -10.81 40.74 20.64
N ASN A 441 -10.11 39.69 21.11
CA ASN A 441 -10.27 38.28 20.76
C ASN A 441 -10.72 38.08 19.31
N ARG A 442 -9.77 38.15 18.35
CA ARG A 442 -9.86 37.80 16.90
C ARG A 442 -9.26 38.85 15.98
N TRP A 443 -8.90 40.03 16.50
CA TRP A 443 -8.24 41.07 15.71
C TRP A 443 -6.73 41.00 15.88
N SER A 444 -6.02 41.35 14.80
CA SER A 444 -4.60 41.64 14.86
C SER A 444 -4.23 42.79 13.93
N ASN A 445 -3.25 43.58 14.34
CA ASN A 445 -2.68 44.65 13.53
C ASN A 445 -1.16 44.49 13.48
N ASN A 446 -0.59 44.60 12.28
CA ASN A 446 0.84 44.69 12.04
C ASN A 446 1.15 46.03 11.38
N PHE A 447 1.94 46.86 12.05
CA PHE A 447 2.38 48.16 11.58
C PHE A 447 3.90 48.19 11.44
N GLU A 448 4.40 48.78 10.37
CA GLU A 448 5.82 49.06 10.14
C GLU A 448 5.99 50.45 9.53
N ALA A 449 6.95 51.22 10.04
CA ALA A 449 7.38 52.48 9.47
C ALA A 449 8.89 52.47 9.30
N ARG A 450 9.37 52.87 8.12
CA ARG A 450 10.78 52.91 7.78
C ARG A 450 11.15 54.27 7.22
N TYR A 451 12.26 54.81 7.70
CA TYR A 451 12.89 56.00 7.17
C TYR A 451 14.25 55.64 6.60
N THR A 452 14.53 56.08 5.37
CA THR A 452 15.78 55.79 4.65
C THR A 452 16.44 57.09 4.23
N LEU A 453 17.75 57.17 4.38
CA LEU A 453 18.58 58.32 4.02
C LEU A 453 19.83 57.83 3.31
N SER A 454 20.09 58.31 2.10
CA SER A 454 21.29 58.00 1.32
C SER A 454 22.14 59.25 1.13
N ARG A 455 23.46 59.14 1.31
CA ARG A 455 24.41 60.23 1.19
C ARG A 455 25.69 59.80 0.48
N ASP A 456 26.33 60.72 -0.23
CA ASP A 456 27.72 60.53 -0.66
C ASP A 456 28.66 60.77 0.53
N GLY A 457 29.54 59.82 0.83
CA GLY A 457 30.48 59.82 1.93
C GLY A 457 31.70 60.72 1.73
N HIS A 458 32.02 61.11 0.49
CA HIS A 458 33.10 62.05 0.19
C HIS A 458 32.62 63.50 0.23
N ALA A 459 31.46 63.77 -0.37
CA ALA A 459 30.87 65.11 -0.41
C ALA A 459 29.99 65.43 0.81
N GLY A 460 29.51 64.41 1.55
CA GLY A 460 28.57 64.56 2.67
C GLY A 460 27.13 64.87 2.24
N ASP A 461 26.87 64.87 0.93
CA ASP A 461 25.65 65.38 0.31
C ASP A 461 24.50 64.37 0.36
N GLU A 462 23.28 64.85 0.65
CA GLU A 462 22.06 64.02 0.63
C GLU A 462 21.69 63.65 -0.81
N MET A 463 21.74 62.35 -1.09
CA MET A 463 21.43 61.76 -2.39
C MET A 463 19.95 61.41 -2.48
N GLU A 464 19.42 60.73 -1.47
CA GLU A 464 18.02 60.27 -1.44
C GLU A 464 17.45 60.26 -0.03
N ARG A 465 16.14 60.47 0.08
CA ARG A 465 15.38 60.36 1.33
C ARG A 465 14.06 59.67 1.07
N GLY A 466 13.86 58.55 1.76
CA GLY A 466 12.67 57.72 1.64
C GLY A 466 11.90 57.58 2.95
N PHE A 467 10.58 57.46 2.85
CA PHE A 467 9.70 57.08 3.94
C PHE A 467 8.74 55.99 3.46
N GLU A 468 8.65 54.90 4.22
CA GLU A 468 7.75 53.78 3.94
C GLU A 468 6.88 53.51 5.17
N LEU A 469 5.61 53.19 4.94
CA LEU A 469 4.64 52.82 5.95
C LEU A 469 3.86 51.61 5.45
N GLN A 470 3.75 50.57 6.27
CA GLN A 470 2.97 49.38 6.00
C GLN A 470 2.06 49.12 7.20
N ASN A 471 0.79 48.81 6.95
CA ASN A 471 -0.17 48.46 7.98
C ASN A 471 -1.11 47.38 7.48
N GLU A 472 -1.26 46.28 8.22
CA GLU A 472 -2.23 45.22 7.94
C GLU A 472 -3.07 44.95 9.17
N LEU A 473 -4.37 45.26 9.06
CA LEU A 473 -5.38 44.94 10.05
C LEU A 473 -6.11 43.68 9.60
N SER A 474 -6.17 42.65 10.45
CA SER A 474 -6.90 41.43 10.16
C SER A 474 -7.86 41.03 11.28
N ARG A 475 -8.94 40.37 10.89
CA ARG A 475 -9.94 39.77 11.78
C ARG A 475 -10.19 38.34 11.35
N SER A 476 -10.11 37.39 12.29
CA SER A 476 -10.46 36.00 12.03
C SER A 476 -11.76 35.61 12.74
N TRP A 477 -12.67 34.89 12.09
CA TRP A 477 -13.87 34.36 12.72
C TRP A 477 -14.17 32.98 12.15
N GLU A 478 -14.40 32.00 13.02
CA GLU A 478 -14.68 30.62 12.63
C GLU A 478 -13.66 30.08 11.60
N ARG A 479 -14.09 29.95 10.35
CA ARG A 479 -13.35 29.42 9.19
C ARG A 479 -12.82 30.52 8.26
N TRP A 480 -12.99 31.79 8.61
CA TRP A 480 -12.68 32.94 7.78
C TRP A 480 -11.66 33.88 8.42
N THR A 481 -10.88 34.53 7.57
CA THR A 481 -10.00 35.65 7.92
C THR A 481 -10.15 36.73 6.86
N ALA A 482 -10.47 37.95 7.30
CA ALA A 482 -10.39 39.14 6.45
C ALA A 482 -9.21 40.00 6.89
N SER A 483 -8.45 40.53 5.93
CA SER A 483 -7.45 41.57 6.19
C SER A 483 -7.61 42.75 5.25
N ALA A 484 -7.29 43.93 5.78
CA ALA A 484 -7.18 45.17 5.05
C ALA A 484 -5.75 45.68 5.25
N PHE A 485 -5.10 46.03 4.14
CA PHE A 485 -3.73 46.53 4.18
C PHE A 485 -3.58 47.86 3.47
N LEU A 486 -2.64 48.67 3.96
CA LEU A 486 -2.23 49.95 3.42
C LEU A 486 -0.71 50.01 3.41
N ASN A 487 -0.13 50.23 2.23
CA ASN A 487 1.29 50.46 2.04
C ASN A 487 1.48 51.82 1.38
N TYR A 488 2.34 52.66 1.94
CA TYR A 488 2.73 53.95 1.39
C TYR A 488 4.24 54.02 1.33
N ALA A 489 4.78 54.53 0.23
CA ALA A 489 6.18 54.82 0.08
C ALA A 489 6.35 56.16 -0.63
N SER A 490 7.20 57.03 -0.10
CA SER A 490 7.68 58.21 -0.79
C SER A 490 9.21 58.16 -0.86
N ASN A 491 9.76 58.48 -2.03
CA ASN A 491 11.19 58.64 -2.21
C ASN A 491 11.45 59.96 -2.92
N ASN A 492 12.31 60.77 -2.33
CA ASN A 492 12.76 62.04 -2.86
C ASN A 492 14.23 61.90 -3.24
N SER A 493 14.51 61.92 -4.55
CA SER A 493 15.88 61.88 -5.07
C SER A 493 16.40 63.31 -5.24
N SER A 494 17.67 63.56 -4.95
CA SER A 494 18.31 64.83 -5.28
C SER A 494 18.69 64.89 -6.77
N LEU A 495 18.90 66.11 -7.31
CA LEU A 495 19.48 66.27 -8.65
C LEU A 495 20.87 65.63 -8.75
N ALA A 496 21.62 65.60 -7.66
CA ALA A 496 22.91 64.92 -7.59
C ALA A 496 22.77 63.40 -7.81
N SER A 497 21.76 62.75 -7.19
CA SER A 497 21.46 61.33 -7.42
C SER A 497 21.08 61.07 -8.88
N LEU A 498 20.30 61.96 -9.51
CA LEU A 498 19.92 61.82 -10.92
C LEU A 498 21.10 61.95 -11.88
N VAL A 499 21.97 62.93 -11.65
CA VAL A 499 23.17 63.14 -12.45
C VAL A 499 24.14 61.97 -12.28
N LEU A 500 24.22 61.39 -11.08
CA LEU A 500 25.01 60.18 -10.82
C LEU A 500 24.47 58.96 -11.58
N GLN A 501 23.15 58.81 -11.66
CA GLN A 501 22.49 57.71 -12.37
C GLN A 501 22.46 57.93 -13.89
N ASN A 502 22.40 59.19 -14.33
CA ASN A 502 22.28 59.59 -15.73
C ASN A 502 23.19 60.80 -16.04
N PRO A 503 24.52 60.57 -16.19
CA PRO A 503 25.47 61.66 -16.45
C PRO A 503 25.18 62.42 -17.75
N ASP A 504 24.50 61.77 -18.70
CA ASP A 504 24.08 62.35 -19.97
C ASP A 504 23.10 63.53 -19.84
N LEU A 505 22.50 63.73 -18.65
CA LEU A 505 21.71 64.91 -18.36
C LEU A 505 22.56 66.20 -18.35
N LEU A 506 23.88 66.09 -18.13
CA LEU A 506 24.80 67.22 -18.18
C LEU A 506 25.22 67.55 -19.62
N PRO A 507 25.35 68.84 -19.98
CA PRO A 507 25.96 69.24 -21.26
C PRO A 507 27.35 68.62 -21.43
N VAL A 508 27.70 68.18 -22.65
CA VAL A 508 28.95 67.45 -22.94
C VAL A 508 30.22 68.05 -22.29
N PRO A 509 30.45 69.37 -22.26
CA PRO A 509 31.63 69.96 -21.58
C PRO A 509 31.62 69.75 -20.07
N VAL A 510 30.47 69.92 -19.43
CA VAL A 510 30.26 69.76 -17.98
C VAL A 510 30.30 68.29 -17.61
N ARG A 511 29.70 67.43 -18.45
CA ARG A 511 29.73 65.98 -18.32
C ARG A 511 31.14 65.42 -18.28
N ARG A 512 32.05 65.91 -19.13
CA ARG A 512 33.47 65.49 -19.10
C ARG A 512 34.17 65.85 -17.80
N VAL A 513 33.78 66.95 -17.14
CA VAL A 513 34.32 67.35 -15.83
C VAL A 513 33.74 66.45 -14.73
N PHE A 514 32.43 66.20 -14.77
CA PHE A 514 31.76 65.26 -13.87
C PHE A 514 32.31 63.83 -14.01
N GLU A 515 32.45 63.30 -15.23
CA GLU A 515 33.02 61.98 -15.50
C GLU A 515 34.50 61.88 -15.10
N ALA A 516 35.21 63.01 -15.03
CA ALA A 516 36.62 63.07 -14.65
C ALA A 516 36.84 63.08 -13.13
N ASP A 517 35.87 63.49 -12.32
CA ASP A 517 35.88 63.40 -10.86
C ASP A 517 34.47 63.72 -10.31
N PRO A 518 33.56 62.72 -10.25
CA PRO A 518 32.17 62.97 -9.85
C PRO A 518 32.04 63.49 -8.42
N ALA A 519 32.85 62.96 -7.51
CA ALA A 519 32.83 63.36 -6.10
C ALA A 519 33.24 64.83 -5.94
N ARG A 520 34.34 65.24 -6.58
CA ARG A 520 34.77 66.65 -6.58
C ARG A 520 33.77 67.54 -7.30
N PHE A 521 33.23 67.11 -8.44
CA PHE A 521 32.21 67.86 -9.17
C PHE A 521 30.97 68.09 -8.33
N LEU A 522 30.41 67.05 -7.70
CA LEU A 522 29.23 67.18 -6.85
C LEU A 522 29.51 68.11 -5.66
N SER A 523 30.67 67.97 -4.99
CA SER A 523 31.04 68.86 -3.87
C SER A 523 31.11 70.34 -4.26
N GLN A 524 31.46 70.66 -5.52
CA GLN A 524 31.67 72.02 -5.98
C GLN A 524 30.44 72.63 -6.66
N TYR A 525 29.66 71.82 -7.37
CA TYR A 525 28.60 72.28 -8.27
C TYR A 525 27.18 71.83 -7.86
N ARG A 526 27.02 71.10 -6.74
CA ARG A 526 25.73 70.58 -6.24
C ARG A 526 24.60 71.60 -6.30
N ASP A 527 24.77 72.74 -5.63
CA ASP A 527 23.71 73.73 -5.47
C ASP A 527 23.39 74.46 -6.79
N THR A 528 24.31 74.37 -7.75
CA THR A 528 24.17 74.92 -9.10
C THR A 528 23.75 73.87 -10.14
N LEU A 529 23.56 72.59 -9.76
CA LEU A 529 23.17 71.52 -10.70
C LEU A 529 21.92 71.86 -11.50
N GLY A 530 20.93 72.49 -10.88
CA GLY A 530 19.70 72.92 -11.56
C GLY A 530 19.95 73.90 -12.72
N GLN A 531 21.06 74.66 -12.69
CA GLN A 531 21.44 75.58 -13.77
C GLN A 531 22.01 74.84 -14.99
N PHE A 532 22.65 73.69 -14.79
CA PHE A 532 23.19 72.86 -15.88
C PHE A 532 22.14 71.96 -16.52
N LEU A 533 21.07 71.66 -15.79
CA LEU A 533 20.08 70.65 -16.16
C LEU A 533 18.85 71.22 -16.88
N ASN A 534 18.89 72.47 -17.37
CA ASN A 534 17.83 73.09 -18.20
C ASN A 534 16.39 72.87 -17.66
N GLY A 535 16.16 73.03 -16.35
CA GLY A 535 14.82 72.90 -15.76
C GLY A 535 14.37 71.47 -15.43
N VAL A 536 15.27 70.47 -15.45
CA VAL A 536 14.97 69.14 -14.88
C VAL A 536 14.77 69.27 -13.36
N GLU A 537 13.59 68.85 -12.88
CA GLU A 537 13.29 68.75 -11.47
C GLU A 537 13.64 67.36 -10.90
N ALA A 538 13.90 67.33 -9.60
CA ALA A 538 14.13 66.08 -8.88
C ALA A 538 12.86 65.23 -8.85
N PRO A 539 12.88 63.96 -9.33
CA PRO A 539 11.69 63.13 -9.32
C PRO A 539 11.33 62.81 -7.88
N GLN A 540 10.09 63.14 -7.54
CA GLN A 540 9.42 62.60 -6.38
C GLN A 540 8.64 61.40 -6.84
N THR A 541 8.94 60.23 -6.26
CA THR A 541 8.16 59.03 -6.48
C THR A 541 7.28 58.79 -5.27
N ARG A 542 5.98 58.68 -5.49
CA ARG A 542 5.02 58.31 -4.43
C ARG A 542 4.29 57.07 -4.86
N ARG A 543 4.23 56.09 -3.98
CA ARG A 543 3.47 54.87 -4.19
C ARG A 543 2.52 54.67 -3.02
N ALA A 544 1.25 54.49 -3.34
CA ALA A 544 0.23 54.09 -2.38
C ALA A 544 -0.40 52.80 -2.88
N GLU A 545 -0.61 51.85 -1.98
CA GLU A 545 -1.24 50.57 -2.25
C GLU A 545 -2.20 50.25 -1.11
N ALA A 546 -3.43 49.91 -1.46
CA ALA A 546 -4.44 49.54 -0.48
C ALA A 546 -5.20 48.32 -1.00
N GLY A 547 -5.56 47.41 -0.12
CA GLY A 547 -6.26 46.21 -0.53
C GLY A 547 -7.03 45.52 0.57
N LEU A 548 -7.87 44.59 0.13
CA LEU A 548 -8.68 43.71 0.95
C LEU A 548 -8.37 42.28 0.56
N ARG A 549 -8.21 41.42 1.56
CA ARG A 549 -8.02 39.97 1.39
C ARG A 549 -9.04 39.24 2.26
N LEU A 550 -9.70 38.25 1.68
CA LEU A 550 -10.62 37.36 2.36
C LEU A 550 -10.18 35.91 2.13
N GLN A 551 -10.00 35.16 3.21
CA GLN A 551 -9.57 33.77 3.19
C GLN A 551 -10.57 32.93 3.97
N GLY A 552 -10.97 31.78 3.42
CA GLY A 552 -11.89 30.84 4.04
C GLY A 552 -11.38 29.42 3.93
N ALA A 553 -11.39 28.64 5.02
CA ALA A 553 -10.98 27.24 5.05
C ALA A 553 -12.10 26.35 5.61
N PHE A 554 -12.66 25.52 4.74
CA PHE A 554 -13.69 24.52 5.02
C PHE A 554 -13.10 23.11 4.94
N SER A 555 -13.80 22.12 5.49
CA SER A 555 -13.33 20.72 5.58
C SER A 555 -12.64 20.21 4.29
N ARG A 556 -13.20 20.53 3.11
CA ARG A 556 -12.64 20.15 1.81
C ARG A 556 -12.32 21.31 0.87
N TYR A 557 -12.58 22.56 1.25
CA TYR A 557 -12.42 23.71 0.35
C TYR A 557 -11.62 24.83 1.00
N ALA A 558 -10.73 25.45 0.25
CA ALA A 558 -10.09 26.71 0.64
C ALA A 558 -10.40 27.77 -0.41
N LEU A 559 -10.81 28.95 0.04
CA LEU A 559 -11.12 30.11 -0.79
C LEU A 559 -10.18 31.25 -0.42
N THR A 560 -9.68 31.97 -1.41
CA THR A 560 -8.94 33.23 -1.23
C THR A 560 -9.41 34.22 -2.26
N ALA A 561 -9.88 35.39 -1.82
CA ALA A 561 -10.20 36.52 -2.67
C ALA A 561 -9.33 37.70 -2.25
N GLU A 562 -8.69 38.37 -3.21
CA GLU A 562 -7.89 39.56 -2.95
C GLU A 562 -8.20 40.62 -3.99
N THR A 563 -8.41 41.85 -3.53
CA THR A 563 -8.54 43.03 -4.38
C THR A 563 -7.60 44.11 -3.88
N ARG A 564 -6.91 44.75 -4.80
CA ARG A 564 -5.83 45.69 -4.51
C ARG A 564 -5.83 46.83 -5.50
N TYR A 565 -5.75 48.05 -4.99
CA TYR A 565 -5.53 49.26 -5.74
C TYR A 565 -4.13 49.78 -5.47
N SER A 566 -3.40 50.17 -6.51
CA SER A 566 -2.10 50.81 -6.39
C SER A 566 -2.04 52.06 -7.26
N SER A 567 -1.45 53.12 -6.72
CA SER A 567 -1.15 54.37 -7.40
C SER A 567 0.35 54.63 -7.29
N GLY A 568 1.01 54.80 -8.41
CA GLY A 568 2.40 55.22 -8.50
C GLY A 568 2.49 56.54 -9.25
N GLU A 569 3.03 57.56 -8.61
CA GLU A 569 3.31 58.86 -9.20
C GLU A 569 4.83 58.98 -9.40
N ILE A 570 5.25 59.36 -10.60
CA ILE A 570 6.63 59.76 -10.91
C ILE A 570 6.54 61.17 -11.48
N ALA A 571 6.97 62.17 -10.70
CA ALA A 571 6.71 63.58 -11.02
C ALA A 571 5.20 63.81 -11.26
N ASP A 572 4.80 64.44 -12.38
CA ASP A 572 3.40 64.73 -12.71
C ASP A 572 2.63 63.56 -13.37
N ARG A 573 3.26 62.40 -13.57
CA ARG A 573 2.62 61.25 -14.24
C ARG A 573 2.15 60.23 -13.23
N ALA A 574 0.84 59.98 -13.19
CA ALA A 574 0.24 58.93 -12.37
C ALA A 574 -0.03 57.67 -13.21
N VAL A 575 0.44 56.53 -12.69
CA VAL A 575 0.04 55.19 -13.14
C VAL A 575 -0.74 54.54 -12.01
N ARG A 576 -1.98 54.18 -12.30
CA ARG A 576 -2.90 53.52 -11.36
C ARG A 576 -3.15 52.11 -11.85
N SER A 577 -3.28 51.18 -10.93
CA SER A 577 -3.73 49.83 -11.27
C SER A 577 -4.65 49.24 -10.23
N PHE A 578 -5.57 48.41 -10.71
CA PHE A 578 -6.50 47.65 -9.89
C PHE A 578 -6.33 46.17 -10.21
N HIS A 579 -5.94 45.38 -9.22
CA HIS A 579 -5.75 43.95 -9.34
C HIS A 579 -6.79 43.22 -8.48
N THR A 580 -7.47 42.25 -9.06
CA THR A 580 -8.37 41.35 -8.34
C THR A 580 -8.03 39.90 -8.64
N SER A 581 -8.12 39.04 -7.64
CA SER A 581 -7.87 37.60 -7.77
C SER A 581 -8.80 36.78 -6.90
N LEU A 582 -9.18 35.63 -7.42
CA LEU A 582 -10.00 34.62 -6.75
C LEU A 582 -9.31 33.27 -6.94
N SER A 583 -9.05 32.57 -5.84
CA SER A 583 -8.48 31.23 -5.82
C SER A 583 -9.37 30.32 -5.00
N MET A 584 -9.72 29.17 -5.56
CA MET A 584 -10.46 28.10 -4.90
C MET A 584 -9.65 26.81 -4.99
N THR A 585 -9.46 26.13 -3.87
CA THR A 585 -8.82 24.80 -3.81
C THR A 585 -9.81 23.81 -3.20
N ALA A 586 -10.05 22.69 -3.88
CA ALA A 586 -10.87 21.58 -3.40
C ALA A 586 -9.99 20.36 -3.12
N ARG A 587 -10.05 19.81 -1.91
CA ARG A 587 -9.51 18.49 -1.55
C ARG A 587 -10.55 17.43 -1.93
N LEU A 588 -10.22 16.60 -2.90
CA LEU A 588 -11.09 15.53 -3.38
C LEU A 588 -11.04 14.34 -2.41
N ASP A 589 -9.83 13.99 -1.95
CA ASP A 589 -9.56 12.98 -0.92
C ASP A 589 -8.23 13.31 -0.20
N ALA A 590 -7.65 12.34 0.54
CA ALA A 590 -6.38 12.53 1.23
C ALA A 590 -5.17 12.70 0.29
N ALA A 591 -5.25 12.17 -0.94
CA ALA A 591 -4.19 12.21 -1.94
C ALA A 591 -4.38 13.35 -2.96
N ASN A 592 -5.62 13.72 -3.28
CA ASN A 592 -5.96 14.51 -4.45
C ASN A 592 -6.54 15.89 -4.11
N SER A 593 -6.04 16.94 -4.77
CA SER A 593 -6.63 18.28 -4.71
C SER A 593 -6.59 19.00 -6.06
N VAL A 594 -7.59 19.82 -6.33
CA VAL A 594 -7.69 20.67 -7.52
C VAL A 594 -7.75 22.12 -7.06
N SER A 595 -7.12 23.02 -7.79
CA SER A 595 -7.28 24.46 -7.59
C SER A 595 -7.59 25.20 -8.89
N VAL A 596 -8.36 26.27 -8.77
CA VAL A 596 -8.66 27.20 -9.85
C VAL A 596 -8.32 28.59 -9.33
N THR A 597 -7.51 29.32 -10.08
CA THR A 597 -7.15 30.71 -9.78
C THR A 597 -7.45 31.58 -10.98
N ALA A 598 -8.26 32.61 -10.76
CA ALA A 598 -8.55 33.64 -11.75
C ALA A 598 -8.05 34.98 -11.21
N SER A 599 -7.37 35.76 -12.05
CA SER A 599 -6.93 37.11 -11.71
C SER A 599 -7.13 38.07 -12.87
N ARG A 600 -7.39 39.33 -12.56
CA ARG A 600 -7.52 40.41 -13.54
C ARG A 600 -6.85 41.67 -13.02
N ALA A 601 -6.00 42.25 -13.84
CA ALA A 601 -5.31 43.50 -13.57
C ALA A 601 -5.76 44.55 -14.60
N PHE A 602 -6.14 45.72 -14.13
CA PHE A 602 -6.44 46.91 -14.94
C PHE A 602 -5.33 47.91 -14.71
N ILE A 603 -4.70 48.38 -15.79
CA ILE A 603 -3.67 49.42 -15.76
C ILE A 603 -4.28 50.67 -16.39
N MET A 604 -4.21 51.78 -15.65
CA MET A 604 -4.74 53.08 -16.01
C MET A 604 -3.59 54.08 -15.94
N GLY A 605 -3.07 54.51 -17.10
CA GLY A 605 -2.01 55.52 -17.17
C GLY A 605 -2.55 56.87 -17.65
N GLU A 606 -1.98 57.96 -17.13
CA GLU A 606 -2.09 59.30 -17.72
C GLU A 606 -0.94 59.53 -18.71
N GLY A 607 -1.28 59.63 -19.99
CA GLY A 607 -0.31 59.94 -21.05
C GLY A 607 -1.00 60.32 -22.37
N GLY A 608 -1.34 61.60 -22.54
CA GLY A 608 -1.89 62.17 -23.79
C GLY A 608 -3.38 61.89 -24.06
N PRO A 609 -3.96 62.41 -25.15
CA PRO A 609 -5.42 62.49 -25.39
C PRO A 609 -6.13 61.14 -25.63
N SER A 610 -5.53 60.02 -25.23
CA SER A 610 -6.17 58.71 -25.23
C SER A 610 -5.78 57.95 -23.97
N TYR A 611 -6.75 57.78 -23.07
CA TYR A 611 -6.68 56.81 -21.99
C TYR A 611 -6.47 55.41 -22.61
N THR A 612 -5.29 54.84 -22.47
CA THR A 612 -5.06 53.44 -22.83
C THR A 612 -5.32 52.57 -21.60
N THR A 613 -6.53 52.00 -21.51
CA THR A 613 -6.89 51.01 -20.50
C THR A 613 -6.40 49.63 -20.96
N GLY A 614 -5.25 49.20 -20.46
CA GLY A 614 -4.78 47.83 -20.63
C GLY A 614 -5.38 46.93 -19.55
N ALA A 615 -6.08 45.86 -19.93
CA ALA A 615 -6.54 44.83 -19.01
C ALA A 615 -5.85 43.50 -19.32
N THR A 616 -5.20 42.91 -18.32
CA THR A 616 -4.64 41.55 -18.41
C THR A 616 -5.40 40.62 -17.48
N GLY A 617 -5.74 39.43 -17.98
CA GLY A 617 -6.44 38.41 -17.20
C GLY A 617 -5.69 37.10 -17.29
N MET A 618 -5.70 36.33 -16.21
CA MET A 618 -5.12 35.00 -16.16
C MET A 618 -6.09 34.06 -15.49
N LEU A 619 -6.22 32.87 -16.05
CA LEU A 619 -6.92 31.73 -15.46
C LEU A 619 -5.92 30.60 -15.36
N THR A 620 -5.86 29.91 -14.21
CA THR A 620 -4.97 28.77 -14.00
C THR A 620 -5.72 27.65 -13.31
N PHE A 621 -5.62 26.45 -13.86
CA PHE A 621 -6.12 25.22 -13.27
C PHE A 621 -4.93 24.42 -12.77
N SER A 622 -4.98 23.91 -11.54
CA SER A 622 -3.94 23.01 -11.05
C SER A 622 -4.55 21.75 -10.45
N TYR A 623 -3.86 20.63 -10.63
CA TYR A 623 -4.17 19.35 -10.00
C TYR A 623 -2.92 18.88 -9.26
N VAL A 624 -3.11 18.41 -8.03
CA VAL A 624 -2.06 17.86 -7.17
C VAL A 624 -2.49 16.49 -6.67
N HIS A 625 -1.64 15.50 -6.94
CA HIS A 625 -1.71 14.16 -6.38
C HIS A 625 -0.57 13.98 -5.37
N ARG A 626 -0.84 13.37 -4.21
CA ARG A 626 0.15 13.03 -3.18
C ARG A 626 0.28 11.52 -3.10
N PHE A 627 1.45 11.00 -3.43
CA PHE A 627 1.72 9.57 -3.33
C PHE A 627 1.78 9.14 -1.86
N GLY A 628 1.34 7.91 -1.58
CA GLY A 628 1.42 7.31 -0.24
C GLY A 628 0.36 7.73 0.75
N ALA A 629 -0.42 8.78 0.46
CA ALA A 629 -1.65 9.06 1.18
C ALA A 629 -2.66 7.93 0.91
N ALA A 630 -3.41 7.51 1.92
CA ALA A 630 -4.49 6.55 1.75
C ALA A 630 -5.52 7.15 0.78
N SER A 631 -5.42 6.79 -0.51
CA SER A 631 -6.34 7.26 -1.54
C SER A 631 -7.67 6.57 -1.28
N GLY A 632 -8.54 7.22 -0.51
CA GLY A 632 -9.90 6.77 -0.21
C GLY A 632 -10.79 6.78 -1.46
N GLY A 633 -10.48 5.93 -2.43
CA GLY A 633 -11.30 5.66 -3.61
C GLY A 633 -11.42 6.78 -4.66
N GLY A 634 -10.70 7.91 -4.55
CA GLY A 634 -10.75 8.97 -5.57
C GLY A 634 -10.00 8.65 -6.88
N PHE A 635 -9.87 9.63 -7.78
CA PHE A 635 -9.24 9.48 -9.10
C PHE A 635 -7.81 8.91 -8.97
N GLN A 636 -7.64 7.60 -9.14
CA GLN A 636 -6.35 6.92 -8.99
C GLN A 636 -5.64 6.84 -10.33
N PHE A 637 -4.44 7.40 -10.41
CA PHE A 637 -3.59 7.36 -11.61
C PHE A 637 -3.26 5.92 -12.05
N THR A 638 -3.24 4.98 -11.09
CA THR A 638 -3.13 3.53 -11.31
C THR A 638 -4.30 2.98 -12.15
N ARG A 639 -5.52 3.49 -11.95
CA ARG A 639 -6.73 3.09 -12.69
C ARG A 639 -6.74 3.63 -14.13
N LEU A 640 -6.15 4.81 -14.36
CA LEU A 640 -5.97 5.40 -15.69
C LEU A 640 -4.95 4.60 -16.54
N LEU A 641 -3.92 4.04 -15.89
CA LEU A 641 -2.86 3.25 -16.53
C LEU A 641 -3.10 1.72 -16.44
N GLY A 642 -4.20 1.27 -15.85
CA GLY A 642 -4.55 -0.14 -15.67
C GLY A 642 -3.57 -0.94 -14.79
N LEU A 643 -2.80 -0.25 -13.94
CA LEU A 643 -1.79 -0.85 -13.06
C LEU A 643 -2.38 -1.48 -11.79
N ASP A 644 -3.68 -1.25 -11.54
CA ASP A 644 -4.48 -1.76 -10.42
C ASP A 644 -5.16 -3.11 -10.74
N ARG A 645 -4.80 -3.74 -11.87
CA ARG A 645 -5.42 -4.98 -12.33
C ARG A 645 -4.46 -6.16 -12.24
N GLY A 646 -4.99 -7.30 -11.82
CA GLY A 646 -4.31 -8.60 -11.84
C GLY A 646 -4.92 -9.54 -12.88
N ARG A 647 -4.51 -10.80 -12.84
CA ARG A 647 -4.99 -11.88 -13.71
C ARG A 647 -5.52 -13.02 -12.85
N VAL A 648 -6.55 -13.68 -13.34
CA VAL A 648 -7.03 -14.95 -12.79
C VAL A 648 -6.90 -15.98 -13.90
N LYS A 649 -6.21 -17.09 -13.62
CA LYS A 649 -6.12 -18.24 -14.52
C LYS A 649 -6.55 -19.49 -13.76
N GLY A 650 -6.87 -20.54 -14.49
CA GLY A 650 -7.26 -21.77 -13.85
C GLY A 650 -7.53 -22.91 -14.81
N ARG A 651 -7.95 -24.04 -14.26
CA ARG A 651 -8.27 -25.25 -15.01
C ARG A 651 -9.50 -25.94 -14.43
N VAL A 652 -10.33 -26.51 -15.30
CA VAL A 652 -11.38 -27.48 -14.95
C VAL A 652 -10.91 -28.85 -15.43
N PHE A 653 -10.88 -29.83 -14.53
CA PHE A 653 -10.26 -31.14 -14.77
C PHE A 653 -11.14 -32.29 -14.29
N TYR A 654 -10.98 -33.45 -14.92
CA TYR A 654 -11.59 -34.69 -14.48
C TYR A 654 -10.81 -35.27 -13.32
N ASP A 655 -11.37 -35.16 -12.12
CA ASP A 655 -10.78 -35.64 -10.88
C ASP A 655 -10.97 -37.17 -10.78
N LEU A 656 -9.97 -37.90 -11.29
CA LEU A 656 -10.05 -39.35 -11.51
C LEU A 656 -9.91 -40.14 -10.21
N ASN A 657 -9.26 -39.55 -9.22
CA ASN A 657 -9.01 -40.16 -7.92
C ASN A 657 -9.82 -39.53 -6.78
N SER A 658 -10.63 -38.51 -7.08
CA SER A 658 -11.52 -37.78 -6.15
C SER A 658 -10.75 -37.05 -5.04
N ASN A 659 -9.55 -36.57 -5.31
CA ASN A 659 -8.71 -35.86 -4.33
C ASN A 659 -8.88 -34.33 -4.38
N GLY A 660 -9.57 -33.78 -5.39
CA GLY A 660 -9.79 -32.36 -5.60
C GLY A 660 -8.56 -31.55 -6.03
N VAL A 661 -7.49 -32.22 -6.48
CA VAL A 661 -6.21 -31.63 -6.90
C VAL A 661 -5.97 -31.95 -8.37
N ASP A 662 -5.49 -30.97 -9.14
CA ASP A 662 -5.18 -31.12 -10.57
C ASP A 662 -3.90 -31.97 -10.75
N ASP A 663 -4.07 -33.29 -10.92
CA ASP A 663 -2.95 -34.22 -11.10
C ASP A 663 -2.50 -34.30 -12.57
N PRO A 664 -1.20 -34.59 -12.86
CA PRO A 664 -0.67 -34.59 -14.24
C PRO A 664 -1.38 -35.54 -15.22
N ASP A 665 -1.96 -36.63 -14.70
CA ASP A 665 -2.65 -37.66 -15.47
C ASP A 665 -4.16 -37.33 -15.69
N GLU A 666 -4.64 -36.19 -15.19
CA GLU A 666 -6.05 -35.83 -15.23
C GLU A 666 -6.43 -35.01 -16.47
N PRO A 667 -7.38 -35.50 -17.30
CA PRO A 667 -7.84 -34.78 -18.48
C PRO A 667 -8.55 -33.47 -18.14
N GLY A 668 -8.48 -32.49 -19.04
CA GLY A 668 -9.16 -31.20 -18.88
C GLY A 668 -10.57 -31.25 -19.44
N LEU A 669 -11.52 -30.56 -18.79
CA LEU A 669 -12.88 -30.43 -19.29
C LEU A 669 -12.99 -29.18 -20.18
N ALA A 670 -13.18 -29.38 -21.48
CA ALA A 670 -13.41 -28.31 -22.44
C ALA A 670 -14.85 -27.75 -22.35
N HIS A 671 -15.04 -26.49 -22.75
CA HIS A 671 -16.34 -25.81 -22.83
C HIS A 671 -17.07 -25.64 -21.48
N ALA A 672 -16.38 -25.84 -20.36
CA ALA A 672 -16.92 -25.53 -19.04
C ALA A 672 -16.98 -24.01 -18.85
N LYS A 673 -18.14 -23.50 -18.44
CA LYS A 673 -18.36 -22.06 -18.27
C LYS A 673 -17.98 -21.60 -16.87
N ILE A 674 -16.99 -20.72 -16.81
CA ILE A 674 -16.53 -20.07 -15.59
C ILE A 674 -17.05 -18.65 -15.55
N GLN A 675 -17.56 -18.23 -14.40
CA GLN A 675 -18.07 -16.90 -14.14
C GLN A 675 -17.26 -16.20 -13.04
N LEU A 676 -17.01 -14.91 -13.25
CA LEU A 676 -16.44 -14.01 -12.24
C LEU A 676 -17.57 -13.15 -11.67
N ASP A 677 -17.50 -12.79 -10.40
CA ASP A 677 -18.46 -11.92 -9.68
C ASP A 677 -18.90 -10.65 -10.45
N SER A 678 -17.99 -10.08 -11.24
CA SER A 678 -18.24 -8.97 -12.18
C SER A 678 -19.25 -9.26 -13.30
N GLY A 679 -19.78 -10.49 -13.41
CA GLY A 679 -20.68 -10.96 -14.46
C GLY A 679 -19.98 -11.43 -15.74
N ARG A 680 -18.65 -11.40 -15.79
CA ARG A 680 -17.87 -11.87 -16.94
C ARG A 680 -17.81 -13.40 -16.97
N THR A 681 -18.02 -13.98 -18.14
CA THR A 681 -17.95 -15.43 -18.37
C THR A 681 -16.87 -15.79 -19.37
N ILE A 682 -16.29 -16.99 -19.22
CA ILE A 682 -15.35 -17.57 -20.18
C ILE A 682 -15.57 -19.10 -20.24
N GLU A 683 -15.35 -19.69 -21.40
CA GLU A 683 -15.33 -21.15 -21.57
C GLU A 683 -13.89 -21.68 -21.50
N THR A 684 -13.73 -22.88 -20.94
CA THR A 684 -12.44 -23.57 -20.90
C THR A 684 -12.01 -24.08 -22.27
N ASP A 685 -10.70 -24.08 -22.52
CA ASP A 685 -10.10 -24.62 -23.75
C ASP A 685 -10.10 -26.17 -23.78
N ALA A 686 -9.56 -26.76 -24.86
CA ALA A 686 -9.46 -28.22 -25.02
C ALA A 686 -8.64 -28.93 -23.91
N GLN A 687 -7.84 -28.18 -23.15
CA GLN A 687 -7.06 -28.67 -22.01
C GLN A 687 -7.70 -28.28 -20.67
N GLY A 688 -8.92 -27.77 -20.67
CA GLY A 688 -9.66 -27.35 -19.49
C GLY A 688 -9.26 -25.98 -18.93
N ARG A 689 -8.41 -25.21 -19.60
CA ARG A 689 -7.85 -23.96 -19.04
C ARG A 689 -8.73 -22.75 -19.33
N PHE A 690 -8.76 -21.81 -18.39
CA PHE A 690 -9.41 -20.52 -18.54
C PHE A 690 -8.54 -19.36 -18.02
N ARG A 691 -8.81 -18.14 -18.50
CA ARG A 691 -8.07 -16.94 -18.07
C ARG A 691 -8.87 -15.64 -18.18
N PHE A 692 -8.99 -14.92 -17.07
CA PHE A 692 -9.37 -13.51 -17.03
C PHE A 692 -8.11 -12.63 -16.98
N SER A 693 -7.84 -11.89 -18.07
CA SER A 693 -6.61 -11.11 -18.27
C SER A 693 -6.55 -9.77 -17.52
N SER A 694 -7.66 -9.33 -16.92
CA SER A 694 -7.81 -8.00 -16.33
C SER A 694 -8.89 -8.05 -15.27
N VAL A 695 -8.53 -8.41 -14.05
CA VAL A 695 -9.40 -8.44 -12.87
C VAL A 695 -8.97 -7.33 -11.93
N THR A 696 -9.92 -6.60 -11.34
CA THR A 696 -9.62 -5.51 -10.40
C THR A 696 -8.91 -6.05 -9.15
N GLN A 697 -8.15 -5.22 -8.45
CA GLN A 697 -7.61 -5.63 -7.15
C GLN A 697 -8.75 -5.80 -6.12
N GLY A 698 -8.59 -6.75 -5.21
CA GLY A 698 -9.54 -7.02 -4.12
C GLY A 698 -10.07 -8.45 -4.09
N SER A 699 -11.04 -8.69 -3.21
CA SER A 699 -11.72 -9.97 -3.09
C SER A 699 -12.68 -10.19 -4.25
N HIS A 700 -12.59 -11.34 -4.88
CA HIS A 700 -13.41 -11.75 -6.02
C HIS A 700 -13.91 -13.17 -5.84
N SER A 701 -15.12 -13.44 -6.33
CA SER A 701 -15.65 -14.80 -6.43
C SER A 701 -15.50 -15.33 -7.86
N VAL A 702 -14.95 -16.54 -7.99
CA VAL A 702 -14.88 -17.30 -9.25
C VAL A 702 -15.75 -18.54 -9.09
N SER A 703 -16.70 -18.74 -10.00
CA SER A 703 -17.61 -19.88 -9.97
C SER A 703 -17.59 -20.69 -11.26
N LEU A 704 -17.67 -22.01 -11.11
CA LEU A 704 -18.00 -22.95 -12.16
C LEU A 704 -19.51 -23.09 -12.22
N ASN A 705 -20.12 -22.83 -13.37
CA ASN A 705 -21.57 -22.98 -13.53
C ASN A 705 -21.95 -24.46 -13.57
N ALA A 706 -22.28 -25.02 -12.40
CA ALA A 706 -22.59 -26.43 -12.25
C ALA A 706 -23.88 -26.87 -12.95
N ASP A 707 -24.83 -25.94 -13.18
CA ASP A 707 -26.10 -26.24 -13.86
C ASP A 707 -25.91 -26.52 -15.36
N GLU A 708 -24.83 -26.00 -15.95
CA GLU A 708 -24.47 -26.21 -17.36
C GLU A 708 -23.53 -27.42 -17.57
N LEU A 709 -23.04 -28.08 -16.50
CA LEU A 709 -22.22 -29.30 -16.58
C LEU A 709 -23.03 -30.56 -17.00
N GLY A 710 -24.37 -30.47 -17.03
CA GLY A 710 -25.26 -31.58 -17.34
C GLY A 710 -25.52 -32.54 -16.16
N VAL A 711 -26.36 -33.56 -16.37
CA VAL A 711 -26.73 -34.55 -15.33
C VAL A 711 -25.66 -35.62 -15.07
N GLU A 712 -24.58 -35.64 -15.85
CA GLU A 712 -23.57 -36.72 -15.86
C GLU A 712 -22.29 -36.37 -15.10
N LEU A 713 -22.12 -35.11 -14.69
CA LEU A 713 -20.94 -34.61 -13.99
C LEU A 713 -21.32 -33.98 -12.66
N ARG A 714 -20.51 -34.23 -11.61
CA ARG A 714 -20.58 -33.48 -10.34
C ARG A 714 -19.21 -32.92 -10.00
N ALA A 715 -19.23 -31.74 -9.39
CA ALA A 715 -18.01 -31.12 -8.88
C ALA A 715 -17.47 -31.88 -7.68
N SER A 716 -16.18 -32.22 -7.68
CA SER A 716 -15.45 -32.77 -6.54
C SER A 716 -14.82 -31.66 -5.68
N THR A 717 -14.72 -30.44 -6.22
CA THR A 717 -14.30 -29.22 -5.51
C THR A 717 -15.47 -28.25 -5.33
N PRO A 718 -15.40 -27.25 -4.43
CA PRO A 718 -16.38 -26.18 -4.37
C PRO A 718 -16.56 -25.49 -5.73
N THR A 719 -17.82 -25.34 -6.16
CA THR A 719 -18.19 -24.69 -7.43
C THR A 719 -18.06 -23.17 -7.37
N GLU A 720 -17.80 -22.60 -6.20
CA GLU A 720 -17.53 -21.19 -5.99
C GLU A 720 -16.32 -21.06 -5.05
N GLN A 721 -15.34 -20.25 -5.45
CA GLN A 721 -14.10 -20.02 -4.70
C GLN A 721 -13.84 -18.53 -4.55
N GLN A 722 -13.56 -18.11 -3.31
CA GLN A 722 -13.19 -16.74 -2.97
C GLN A 722 -11.68 -16.56 -3.14
N ILE A 723 -11.28 -15.57 -3.94
CA ILE A 723 -9.88 -15.24 -4.21
C ILE A 723 -9.60 -13.77 -3.87
N THR A 724 -8.35 -13.45 -3.56
CA THR A 724 -7.90 -12.06 -3.42
C THR A 724 -6.87 -11.75 -4.49
N VAL A 725 -7.16 -10.76 -5.33
CA VAL A 725 -6.30 -10.35 -6.44
C VAL A 725 -5.49 -9.12 -6.03
N ALA A 726 -4.16 -9.23 -6.06
CA ALA A 726 -3.26 -8.08 -5.88
C ALA A 726 -2.88 -7.45 -7.24
N PRO A 727 -2.42 -6.18 -7.27
CA PRO A 727 -1.96 -5.53 -8.50
C PRO A 727 -0.87 -6.33 -9.22
N ARG A 728 -1.05 -6.53 -10.54
CA ARG A 728 -0.15 -7.32 -11.42
C ARG A 728 0.04 -8.79 -11.02
N ASP A 729 -0.67 -9.27 -10.02
CA ASP A 729 -0.58 -10.65 -9.57
C ASP A 729 -1.35 -11.59 -10.51
N THR A 730 -1.02 -12.89 -10.44
CA THR A 730 -1.74 -13.94 -11.14
C THR A 730 -2.19 -14.99 -10.15
N VAL A 731 -3.50 -15.04 -9.92
CA VAL A 731 -4.13 -16.02 -9.03
C VAL A 731 -4.56 -17.24 -9.85
N GLU A 732 -4.34 -18.44 -9.30
CA GLU A 732 -4.66 -19.72 -9.93
C GLU A 732 -5.82 -20.41 -9.20
N VAL A 733 -6.80 -20.92 -9.95
CA VAL A 733 -8.01 -21.55 -9.42
C VAL A 733 -8.27 -22.87 -10.17
N GLY A 734 -8.53 -23.96 -9.43
CA GLY A 734 -8.82 -25.27 -10.00
C GLY A 734 -10.24 -25.73 -9.66
N PHE A 735 -10.92 -26.36 -10.61
CA PHE A 735 -12.22 -27.02 -10.38
C PHE A 735 -12.18 -28.48 -10.84
N GLY A 736 -12.34 -29.41 -9.90
CA GLY A 736 -12.43 -30.84 -10.18
C GLY A 736 -13.88 -31.27 -10.46
N VAL A 737 -14.08 -32.15 -11.45
CA VAL A 737 -15.36 -32.80 -11.76
C VAL A 737 -15.19 -34.31 -11.90
N SER A 738 -16.22 -35.10 -11.55
CA SER A 738 -16.19 -36.57 -11.64
C SER A 738 -17.49 -37.15 -12.20
N ASN A 739 -17.42 -38.36 -12.78
CA ASN A 739 -18.54 -39.11 -13.37
C ASN A 739 -18.59 -40.62 -12.95
N PHE A 740 -17.89 -41.02 -11.88
CA PHE A 740 -17.75 -42.44 -11.50
C PHE A 740 -18.90 -42.97 -10.61
N GLY A 741 -19.13 -44.29 -10.65
CA GLY A 741 -19.98 -45.04 -9.74
C GLY A 741 -19.23 -46.20 -9.05
N PHE A 742 -19.94 -47.05 -8.31
CA PHE A 742 -19.36 -48.23 -7.66
C PHE A 742 -20.30 -49.44 -7.68
N ILE A 743 -19.72 -50.63 -7.58
CA ILE A 743 -20.44 -51.90 -7.39
C ILE A 743 -20.00 -52.50 -6.05
N GLY A 744 -20.95 -52.89 -5.20
CA GLY A 744 -20.64 -53.56 -3.95
C GLY A 744 -21.68 -54.60 -3.55
N GLY A 745 -21.44 -55.33 -2.48
CA GLY A 745 -22.40 -56.29 -1.96
C GLY A 745 -21.76 -57.25 -0.97
N ARG A 746 -22.52 -58.28 -0.58
CA ARG A 746 -22.08 -59.30 0.37
C ARG A 746 -22.09 -60.70 -0.24
N VAL A 747 -21.05 -61.49 0.01
CA VAL A 747 -21.08 -62.95 -0.12
C VAL A 747 -21.34 -63.54 1.25
N PHE A 748 -22.47 -64.24 1.40
CA PHE A 748 -22.92 -64.75 2.69
C PHE A 748 -23.39 -66.21 2.60
N ASN A 749 -23.32 -66.91 3.72
CA ASN A 749 -23.77 -68.29 3.84
C ASN A 749 -25.27 -68.32 4.13
N ASN A 750 -26.08 -68.86 3.22
CA ASN A 750 -27.51 -69.01 3.40
C ASN A 750 -27.80 -70.18 4.36
N LEU A 751 -27.99 -69.86 5.63
CA LEU A 751 -28.21 -70.83 6.71
C LEU A 751 -29.56 -71.55 6.58
N SER A 752 -30.59 -70.85 6.11
CA SER A 752 -31.97 -71.34 6.04
C SER A 752 -32.27 -72.17 4.79
N LEU A 753 -31.41 -72.09 3.77
CA LEU A 753 -31.65 -72.61 2.41
C LEU A 753 -32.92 -72.03 1.76
N ALA A 754 -33.45 -70.92 2.27
CA ALA A 754 -34.58 -70.24 1.67
C ALA A 754 -34.16 -69.55 0.37
N GLU A 755 -35.09 -69.44 -0.59
CA GLU A 755 -34.85 -68.67 -1.82
C GLU A 755 -34.65 -67.17 -1.53
N HIS A 756 -35.22 -66.68 -0.42
CA HIS A 756 -35.09 -65.30 0.07
C HIS A 756 -34.73 -65.30 1.57
N PRO A 757 -33.44 -65.46 1.92
CA PRO A 757 -32.99 -65.51 3.31
C PRO A 757 -33.06 -64.14 3.99
N GLU A 758 -33.32 -64.13 5.30
CA GLU A 758 -33.28 -62.91 6.11
C GLU A 758 -31.82 -62.48 6.36
N MET A 759 -31.33 -61.51 5.59
CA MET A 759 -29.90 -61.16 5.55
C MET A 759 -29.28 -60.64 6.86
N LYS A 760 -30.10 -60.32 7.88
CA LYS A 760 -29.65 -59.68 9.13
C LYS A 760 -28.76 -60.60 9.99
N ASN A 761 -28.86 -61.91 9.83
CA ASN A 761 -28.15 -62.90 10.66
C ASN A 761 -27.37 -63.94 9.84
N GLU A 762 -27.23 -63.74 8.53
CA GLU A 762 -26.46 -64.65 7.67
C GLU A 762 -24.96 -64.28 7.71
N PRO A 763 -24.07 -65.22 8.09
CA PRO A 763 -22.64 -64.93 8.25
C PRO A 763 -21.96 -64.75 6.89
N GLY A 764 -21.01 -63.82 6.83
CA GLY A 764 -20.19 -63.57 5.64
C GLY A 764 -19.25 -64.74 5.33
N VAL A 765 -18.97 -64.96 4.04
CA VAL A 765 -18.01 -65.97 3.60
C VAL A 765 -16.75 -65.28 3.08
N ALA A 766 -15.77 -65.17 3.96
CA ALA A 766 -14.51 -64.48 3.69
C ALA A 766 -13.58 -65.27 2.76
N GLY A 767 -12.64 -64.58 2.11
CA GLY A 767 -11.60 -65.20 1.28
C GLY A 767 -12.04 -65.55 -0.15
N VAL A 768 -13.33 -65.43 -0.44
CA VAL A 768 -13.90 -65.55 -1.79
C VAL A 768 -13.40 -64.39 -2.67
N ARG A 769 -13.02 -64.69 -3.91
CA ARG A 769 -12.60 -63.71 -4.92
C ARG A 769 -13.77 -63.37 -5.84
N MET A 770 -14.10 -62.08 -5.89
CA MET A 770 -15.02 -61.51 -6.86
C MET A 770 -14.21 -60.88 -8.00
N ARG A 771 -14.58 -61.13 -9.24
CA ARG A 771 -13.93 -60.58 -10.44
C ARG A 771 -14.91 -59.69 -11.19
N LEU A 772 -14.48 -58.48 -11.56
CA LEU A 772 -15.30 -57.52 -12.27
C LEU A 772 -14.62 -57.14 -13.59
N ARG A 773 -15.33 -57.24 -14.71
CA ARG A 773 -14.83 -56.84 -16.04
C ARG A 773 -15.91 -56.07 -16.83
N PRO A 774 -15.53 -55.18 -17.76
CA PRO A 774 -16.49 -54.59 -18.70
C PRO A 774 -17.20 -55.68 -19.51
N ALA A 775 -18.52 -55.57 -19.71
CA ALA A 775 -19.32 -56.57 -20.42
C ALA A 775 -18.93 -56.72 -21.91
N ASP A 776 -18.40 -55.64 -22.50
CA ASP A 776 -18.06 -55.55 -23.92
C ASP A 776 -16.60 -55.94 -24.24
N ALA A 777 -15.79 -56.24 -23.21
CA ALA A 777 -14.40 -56.65 -23.38
C ALA A 777 -14.32 -58.15 -23.74
N ALA A 778 -13.75 -58.48 -24.91
CA ALA A 778 -13.46 -59.85 -25.31
C ALA A 778 -12.72 -60.58 -24.18
N ALA A 779 -13.08 -61.84 -23.93
CA ALA A 779 -12.76 -62.67 -22.76
C ALA A 779 -11.25 -62.92 -22.55
N SER A 780 -10.48 -61.87 -22.30
CA SER A 780 -9.09 -61.92 -21.89
C SER A 780 -9.04 -61.83 -20.37
N PRO A 781 -8.47 -62.83 -19.67
CA PRO A 781 -8.53 -62.93 -18.21
C PRO A 781 -7.78 -61.81 -17.45
N GLU A 782 -7.00 -60.98 -18.13
CA GLU A 782 -6.17 -59.91 -17.55
C GLU A 782 -6.84 -58.53 -17.47
N ALA A 783 -8.02 -58.33 -18.07
CA ALA A 783 -8.71 -57.03 -18.08
C ALA A 783 -9.70 -56.82 -16.91
N GLY A 784 -9.76 -57.75 -15.95
CA GLY A 784 -10.70 -57.71 -14.84
C GLY A 784 -10.08 -57.26 -13.52
N ARG A 785 -10.79 -56.45 -12.73
CA ARG A 785 -10.42 -56.14 -11.34
C ARG A 785 -10.85 -57.30 -10.44
N THR A 786 -10.05 -57.63 -9.43
CA THR A 786 -10.38 -58.69 -8.46
C THR A 786 -10.43 -58.10 -7.05
N GLN A 787 -11.42 -58.49 -6.26
CA GLN A 787 -11.52 -58.16 -4.84
C GLN A 787 -11.71 -59.43 -4.01
N ILE A 788 -11.07 -59.46 -2.84
CA ILE A 788 -11.24 -60.53 -1.87
C ILE A 788 -12.31 -60.09 -0.86
N VAL A 789 -13.32 -60.94 -0.67
CA VAL A 789 -14.42 -60.73 0.27
C VAL A 789 -13.89 -60.69 1.70
N THR A 790 -14.31 -59.67 2.45
CA THR A 790 -13.89 -59.43 3.83
C THR A 790 -14.50 -60.43 4.82
N ALA A 791 -14.06 -60.38 6.09
CA ALA A 791 -14.58 -61.23 7.17
C ALA A 791 -16.12 -61.13 7.35
N ASP A 792 -16.69 -59.94 7.14
CA ASP A 792 -18.13 -59.68 7.25
C ASP A 792 -18.92 -60.06 5.98
N GLY A 793 -18.21 -60.57 4.98
CA GLY A 793 -18.76 -60.98 3.69
C GLY A 793 -18.78 -59.88 2.65
N GLU A 794 -18.19 -58.70 2.87
CA GLU A 794 -18.34 -57.55 1.96
C GLU A 794 -17.31 -57.53 0.82
N TYR A 795 -17.72 -57.02 -0.34
CA TYR A 795 -16.83 -56.68 -1.46
C TYR A 795 -17.24 -55.35 -2.11
N GLU A 796 -16.28 -54.60 -2.65
CA GLU A 796 -16.54 -53.31 -3.28
C GLU A 796 -15.53 -52.95 -4.40
N PHE A 797 -16.06 -52.47 -5.52
CA PHE A 797 -15.31 -51.93 -6.66
C PHE A 797 -15.69 -50.45 -6.88
N ARG A 798 -14.77 -49.54 -6.54
CA ARG A 798 -14.94 -48.08 -6.68
C ARG A 798 -14.35 -47.53 -7.99
N ASN A 799 -14.70 -46.29 -8.31
CA ASN A 799 -14.18 -45.54 -9.47
C ASN A 799 -14.47 -46.26 -10.80
N LEU A 800 -15.69 -46.77 -10.95
CA LEU A 800 -16.13 -47.46 -12.16
C LEU A 800 -16.78 -46.46 -13.11
N ALA A 801 -16.28 -46.40 -14.35
CA ALA A 801 -16.88 -45.58 -15.38
C ALA A 801 -18.33 -46.05 -15.66
N PRO A 802 -19.27 -45.16 -16.01
CA PRO A 802 -20.62 -45.57 -16.37
C PRO A 802 -20.63 -46.58 -17.50
N GLY A 803 -21.36 -47.68 -17.35
CA GLY A 803 -21.33 -48.78 -18.32
C GLY A 803 -21.86 -50.10 -17.76
N SER A 804 -21.91 -51.12 -18.62
CA SER A 804 -22.29 -52.48 -18.23
C SER A 804 -21.05 -53.28 -17.85
N TYR A 805 -21.08 -53.91 -16.67
CA TYR A 805 -20.01 -54.74 -16.15
C TYR A 805 -20.52 -56.14 -15.87
N LEU A 806 -19.67 -57.14 -16.07
CA LEU A 806 -19.89 -58.50 -15.63
C LEU A 806 -19.13 -58.75 -14.33
N LEU A 807 -19.87 -59.10 -13.28
CA LEU A 807 -19.35 -59.52 -11.99
C LEU A 807 -19.39 -61.05 -11.92
N GLU A 808 -18.26 -61.70 -11.63
CA GLU A 808 -18.07 -63.14 -11.62
C GLU A 808 -17.57 -63.60 -10.24
N LEU A 809 -18.19 -64.65 -9.71
CA LEU A 809 -17.73 -65.37 -8.51
C LEU A 809 -16.65 -66.38 -8.92
N ASP A 810 -15.43 -66.26 -8.38
CA ASP A 810 -14.36 -67.20 -8.65
C ASP A 810 -14.55 -68.49 -7.83
N LEU A 811 -14.98 -69.56 -8.50
CA LEU A 811 -15.28 -70.84 -7.86
C LEU A 811 -14.06 -71.52 -7.21
N GLU A 812 -12.85 -71.26 -7.70
CA GLU A 812 -11.62 -71.82 -7.13
C GLU A 812 -11.26 -71.16 -5.79
N SER A 813 -11.81 -69.98 -5.52
CA SER A 813 -11.63 -69.26 -4.26
C SER A 813 -12.69 -69.56 -3.21
N LEU A 814 -13.72 -70.33 -3.57
CA LEU A 814 -14.78 -70.70 -2.63
C LEU A 814 -14.19 -71.67 -1.59
N PRO A 815 -14.42 -71.45 -0.27
CA PRO A 815 -13.95 -72.36 0.75
C PRO A 815 -14.46 -73.80 0.52
N PRO A 816 -13.69 -74.83 0.93
CA PRO A 816 -14.12 -76.22 0.80
C PRO A 816 -15.50 -76.46 1.41
N ASP A 817 -16.25 -77.39 0.82
CA ASP A 817 -17.58 -77.78 1.28
C ASP A 817 -18.63 -76.65 1.28
N TYR A 818 -18.40 -75.55 0.55
CA TYR A 818 -19.45 -74.61 0.14
C TYR A 818 -19.92 -74.92 -1.27
N GLN A 819 -21.24 -74.91 -1.47
CA GLN A 819 -21.87 -75.03 -2.77
C GLN A 819 -22.09 -73.64 -3.38
N PRO A 820 -21.67 -73.42 -4.64
CA PRO A 820 -21.91 -72.15 -5.31
C PRO A 820 -23.40 -71.96 -5.66
N PRO A 821 -23.84 -70.71 -5.84
CA PRO A 821 -25.17 -70.42 -6.38
C PRO A 821 -25.36 -70.98 -7.79
N ALA A 822 -26.62 -71.14 -8.20
CA ALA A 822 -26.98 -71.61 -9.55
C ALA A 822 -26.51 -70.66 -10.67
N VAL A 823 -26.30 -69.39 -10.36
CA VAL A 823 -25.73 -68.37 -11.25
C VAL A 823 -24.48 -67.81 -10.60
N THR A 824 -23.37 -67.79 -11.34
CA THR A 824 -22.05 -67.35 -10.83
C THR A 824 -21.53 -66.11 -11.55
N SER A 825 -22.30 -65.56 -12.50
CA SER A 825 -21.95 -64.36 -13.27
C SER A 825 -23.16 -63.44 -13.46
N TRP A 826 -23.03 -62.15 -13.17
CA TRP A 826 -24.13 -61.18 -13.23
C TRP A 826 -23.73 -59.94 -14.02
N THR A 827 -24.60 -59.49 -14.92
CA THR A 827 -24.41 -58.22 -15.65
C THR A 827 -25.05 -57.08 -14.87
N LEU A 828 -24.24 -56.11 -14.45
CA LEU A 828 -24.62 -54.97 -13.63
C LEU A 828 -24.36 -53.67 -14.40
N LYS A 829 -25.31 -52.73 -14.34
CA LYS A 829 -25.14 -51.40 -14.92
C LYS A 829 -24.66 -50.41 -13.87
N VAL A 830 -23.56 -49.73 -14.15
CA VAL A 830 -23.04 -48.62 -13.35
C VAL A 830 -23.54 -47.32 -13.96
N VAL A 831 -24.14 -46.49 -13.11
CA VAL A 831 -24.54 -45.11 -13.45
C VAL A 831 -23.76 -44.15 -12.55
N PRO A 832 -23.49 -42.91 -12.99
CA PRO A 832 -22.72 -41.96 -12.20
C PRO A 832 -23.31 -41.79 -10.80
N LEU A 833 -22.45 -41.76 -9.77
CA LEU A 833 -22.75 -41.31 -8.40
C LEU A 833 -23.80 -42.14 -7.64
N ARG A 834 -24.12 -43.34 -8.15
CA ARG A 834 -25.01 -44.30 -7.48
C ARG A 834 -24.29 -45.64 -7.32
N GLY A 835 -24.45 -46.25 -6.15
CA GLY A 835 -24.03 -47.63 -5.92
C GLY A 835 -25.00 -48.62 -6.54
N THR A 836 -24.45 -49.61 -7.24
CA THR A 836 -25.17 -50.81 -7.64
C THR A 836 -24.78 -51.95 -6.70
N TYR A 837 -25.77 -52.55 -6.03
CA TYR A 837 -25.53 -53.58 -5.02
C TYR A 837 -26.00 -54.96 -5.49
N LEU A 838 -25.19 -55.99 -5.23
CA LEU A 838 -25.57 -57.38 -5.44
C LEU A 838 -25.05 -58.28 -4.32
N ASP A 839 -25.97 -58.89 -3.58
CA ASP A 839 -25.60 -59.89 -2.58
C ASP A 839 -25.64 -61.30 -3.19
N VAL A 840 -24.67 -62.13 -2.83
CA VAL A 840 -24.44 -63.47 -3.36
C VAL A 840 -24.53 -64.48 -2.22
N ALA A 841 -25.57 -65.32 -2.27
CA ALA A 841 -25.74 -66.41 -1.33
C ALA A 841 -24.93 -67.64 -1.78
N VAL A 842 -24.14 -68.20 -0.87
CA VAL A 842 -23.51 -69.53 -0.99
C VAL A 842 -24.06 -70.45 0.09
N VAL A 843 -23.98 -71.77 -0.10
CA VAL A 843 -24.55 -72.73 0.86
C VAL A 843 -23.46 -73.63 1.41
N ALA A 844 -23.22 -73.59 2.72
CA ALA A 844 -22.38 -74.60 3.36
C ALA A 844 -23.02 -75.99 3.27
N GLN A 845 -22.24 -76.99 2.85
CA GLN A 845 -22.65 -78.38 2.82
C GLN A 845 -22.70 -78.93 4.24
N ARG A 846 -23.91 -79.19 4.71
CA ARG A 846 -24.14 -79.86 5.98
C ARG A 846 -24.78 -81.21 5.74
N ALA A 847 -24.24 -82.23 6.39
CA ALA A 847 -24.74 -83.58 6.25
C ALA A 847 -24.79 -84.32 7.58
N VAL A 848 -25.71 -85.26 7.65
CA VAL A 848 -25.90 -86.13 8.80
C VAL A 848 -25.87 -87.57 8.30
N SER A 849 -25.15 -88.43 9.00
CA SER A 849 -25.07 -89.86 8.67
C SER A 849 -25.05 -90.72 9.91
N GLY A 850 -25.58 -91.93 9.77
CA GLY A 850 -25.65 -92.93 10.81
C GLY A 850 -26.28 -94.21 10.29
N VAL A 851 -26.66 -95.10 11.21
CA VAL A 851 -27.31 -96.37 10.92
C VAL A 851 -28.67 -96.41 11.60
N VAL A 852 -29.70 -96.82 10.88
CA VAL A 852 -31.00 -97.18 11.46
C VAL A 852 -30.99 -98.66 11.77
N PHE A 853 -31.34 -99.02 13.01
CA PHE A 853 -31.29 -100.40 13.50
C PHE A 853 -32.44 -100.69 14.46
N VAL A 854 -32.70 -101.97 14.72
CA VAL A 854 -33.52 -102.44 15.84
C VAL A 854 -32.55 -102.87 16.94
N ASP A 855 -32.68 -102.22 18.09
CA ASP A 855 -31.88 -102.48 19.30
C ASP A 855 -32.39 -103.78 19.96
N VAL A 856 -31.64 -104.86 19.81
CA VAL A 856 -32.06 -106.20 20.26
C VAL A 856 -31.58 -106.48 21.67
N ASP A 857 -30.40 -105.98 22.05
CA ASP A 857 -29.82 -106.21 23.37
C ASP A 857 -30.14 -105.10 24.41
N GLY A 858 -30.76 -104.01 23.96
CA GLY A 858 -31.40 -103.00 24.79
C GLY A 858 -30.45 -101.93 25.34
N ASP A 859 -29.26 -101.79 24.77
CA ASP A 859 -28.23 -100.85 25.25
C ASP A 859 -28.27 -99.48 24.54
N GLY A 860 -29.06 -99.35 23.47
CA GLY A 860 -29.25 -98.13 22.69
C GLY A 860 -28.07 -97.73 21.79
N GLN A 861 -27.02 -98.54 21.69
CA GLN A 861 -25.92 -98.37 20.74
C GLN A 861 -26.07 -99.35 19.59
N PHE A 862 -25.42 -99.08 18.45
CA PHE A 862 -25.46 -100.00 17.31
C PHE A 862 -24.26 -100.93 17.35
N ASP A 863 -24.48 -102.21 17.64
CA ASP A 863 -23.52 -103.30 17.45
C ASP A 863 -23.93 -104.17 16.26
N PRO A 864 -23.19 -104.18 15.13
CA PRO A 864 -23.56 -104.95 13.94
C PRO A 864 -23.55 -106.48 14.15
N GLN A 865 -23.03 -107.00 15.26
CA GLN A 865 -23.10 -108.43 15.59
C GLN A 865 -24.33 -108.81 16.42
N ARG A 866 -24.96 -107.83 17.07
CA ARG A 866 -26.07 -108.06 18.03
C ARG A 866 -27.37 -107.41 17.60
N ASP A 867 -27.29 -106.33 16.85
CA ASP A 867 -28.43 -105.56 16.37
C ASP A 867 -28.76 -105.81 14.90
N GLU A 868 -30.02 -105.57 14.56
CA GLU A 868 -30.53 -105.74 13.20
C GLU A 868 -30.58 -104.39 12.47
N ALA A 869 -29.71 -104.18 11.49
CA ALA A 869 -29.75 -102.98 10.66
C ALA A 869 -30.98 -102.98 9.74
N VAL A 870 -31.68 -101.86 9.66
CA VAL A 870 -32.94 -101.76 8.91
C VAL A 870 -32.69 -101.24 7.50
N GLU A 871 -32.78 -102.09 6.49
CA GLU A 871 -32.77 -101.71 5.07
C GLU A 871 -34.12 -101.12 4.65
N GLY A 872 -34.11 -100.07 3.82
CA GLY A 872 -35.32 -99.44 3.29
C GLY A 872 -36.07 -98.50 4.26
N ALA A 873 -35.51 -98.20 5.43
CA ALA A 873 -36.08 -97.22 6.35
C ALA A 873 -35.95 -95.79 5.78
N ARG A 874 -37.02 -95.02 5.90
CA ARG A 874 -37.07 -93.61 5.50
C ARG A 874 -36.59 -92.73 6.66
N VAL A 875 -35.52 -91.97 6.44
CA VAL A 875 -34.96 -91.02 7.39
C VAL A 875 -35.20 -89.60 6.91
N VAL A 876 -35.69 -88.72 7.78
CA VAL A 876 -36.05 -87.33 7.47
C VAL A 876 -35.42 -86.40 8.49
N ALA A 877 -34.83 -85.30 8.01
CA ALA A 877 -34.51 -84.13 8.82
C ALA A 877 -34.93 -82.85 8.07
N GLY A 878 -35.82 -82.06 8.67
CA GLY A 878 -36.39 -80.89 8.02
C GLY A 878 -37.12 -81.26 6.71
N ARG A 879 -36.65 -80.72 5.58
CA ARG A 879 -37.20 -80.98 4.23
C ARG A 879 -36.43 -82.05 3.44
N VAL A 880 -35.38 -82.64 4.01
CA VAL A 880 -34.53 -83.62 3.34
C VAL A 880 -34.88 -85.02 3.82
N GLU A 881 -34.98 -85.96 2.88
CA GLU A 881 -35.21 -87.38 3.15
C GLU A 881 -34.14 -88.27 2.51
N ALA A 882 -33.88 -89.42 3.13
CA ALA A 882 -33.02 -90.47 2.62
C ALA A 882 -33.63 -91.83 2.94
N VAL A 883 -33.25 -92.86 2.17
CA VAL A 883 -33.63 -94.25 2.43
C VAL A 883 -32.38 -95.04 2.78
N THR A 884 -32.45 -95.88 3.82
CA THR A 884 -31.30 -96.69 4.27
C THR A 884 -30.96 -97.80 3.28
N GLY A 885 -29.67 -98.07 3.11
CA GLY A 885 -29.19 -99.22 2.33
C GLY A 885 -29.20 -100.54 3.12
N ARG A 886 -28.70 -101.62 2.50
CA ARG A 886 -28.65 -102.99 3.04
C ARG A 886 -27.96 -103.18 4.40
N GLY A 887 -27.16 -102.20 4.84
CA GLY A 887 -26.54 -102.17 6.17
C GLY A 887 -27.16 -101.16 7.12
N GLY A 888 -28.39 -100.68 6.86
CA GLY A 888 -29.09 -99.67 7.66
C GLY A 888 -28.52 -98.25 7.59
N ALA A 889 -27.43 -98.04 6.84
CA ALA A 889 -26.77 -96.74 6.76
C ALA A 889 -27.59 -95.72 5.96
N TYR A 890 -27.63 -94.48 6.45
CA TYR A 890 -28.20 -93.33 5.74
C TYR A 890 -27.25 -92.14 5.73
N ILE A 891 -27.44 -91.24 4.74
CA ILE A 891 -26.84 -89.93 4.71
C ILE A 891 -27.84 -88.90 4.19
N LEU A 892 -28.10 -87.87 4.97
CA LEU A 892 -28.86 -86.69 4.59
C LEU A 892 -27.85 -85.59 4.26
N ARG A 893 -27.97 -84.96 3.09
CA ARG A 893 -27.09 -83.87 2.63
C ARG A 893 -27.91 -82.58 2.45
N ASN A 894 -27.23 -81.44 2.42
CA ASN A 894 -27.83 -80.12 2.21
C ASN A 894 -28.88 -79.78 3.28
N LEU A 895 -28.52 -79.98 4.53
CA LEU A 895 -29.35 -79.61 5.67
C LEU A 895 -29.14 -78.13 6.04
N PRO A 896 -30.19 -77.41 6.47
CA PRO A 896 -30.04 -76.05 7.00
C PRO A 896 -29.27 -76.06 8.33
N ALA A 897 -28.74 -74.91 8.73
CA ALA A 897 -28.15 -74.74 10.06
C ALA A 897 -29.22 -74.64 11.16
N GLY A 898 -28.82 -74.90 12.39
CA GLY A 898 -29.66 -74.85 13.59
C GLY A 898 -30.26 -76.20 13.98
N SER A 899 -31.23 -76.14 14.89
CA SER A 899 -31.88 -77.31 15.49
C SER A 899 -32.76 -78.04 14.48
N LEU A 900 -32.46 -79.31 14.23
CA LEU A 900 -33.24 -80.18 13.36
C LEU A 900 -33.66 -81.44 14.10
N GLU A 901 -34.90 -81.87 13.87
CA GLU A 901 -35.40 -83.15 14.36
C GLU A 901 -35.13 -84.24 13.30
N LEU A 902 -34.48 -85.32 13.73
CA LEU A 902 -34.14 -86.47 12.91
C LEU A 902 -35.07 -87.64 13.23
N ARG A 903 -35.82 -88.08 12.22
CA ARG A 903 -36.82 -89.17 12.33
C ARG A 903 -36.55 -90.26 11.32
N ALA A 904 -36.60 -91.51 11.75
CA ALA A 904 -36.55 -92.71 10.92
C ALA A 904 -37.86 -93.49 11.08
N SER A 905 -38.36 -94.03 9.97
CA SER A 905 -39.54 -94.91 9.94
C SER A 905 -39.31 -96.09 8.99
N ASP A 906 -39.63 -97.32 9.41
CA ASP A 906 -39.56 -98.50 8.55
C ASP A 906 -40.88 -98.74 7.78
N THR A 907 -40.91 -99.76 6.92
CA THR A 907 -42.10 -100.15 6.14
C THR A 907 -43.24 -100.75 6.99
N SER A 908 -42.98 -101.10 8.24
CA SER A 908 -43.99 -101.59 9.19
C SER A 908 -44.65 -100.46 9.99
N GLY A 909 -44.11 -99.24 9.91
CA GLY A 909 -44.56 -98.07 10.64
C GLY A 909 -43.84 -97.84 11.97
N ALA A 910 -42.80 -98.62 12.30
CA ALA A 910 -41.99 -98.41 13.49
C ALA A 910 -41.13 -97.16 13.34
N THR A 911 -41.06 -96.34 14.39
CA THR A 911 -40.29 -95.08 14.41
C THR A 911 -39.29 -95.01 15.55
N ASN A 912 -38.29 -94.14 15.41
CA ASN A 912 -37.40 -93.78 16.50
C ASN A 912 -38.03 -92.74 17.44
N ALA A 913 -37.48 -92.61 18.64
CA ALA A 913 -37.72 -91.44 19.47
C ALA A 913 -37.12 -90.18 18.80
N PRO A 914 -37.77 -89.00 18.90
CA PRO A 914 -37.25 -87.74 18.38
C PRO A 914 -35.79 -87.50 18.77
N LEU A 915 -34.89 -87.39 17.78
CA LEU A 915 -33.51 -87.01 18.00
C LEU A 915 -33.28 -85.58 17.50
N MET A 916 -33.04 -84.66 18.42
CA MET A 916 -32.66 -83.29 18.06
C MET A 916 -31.16 -83.22 17.79
N ILE A 917 -30.80 -82.62 16.68
CA ILE A 917 -29.41 -82.37 16.28
C ILE A 917 -29.22 -80.87 16.03
N GLU A 918 -28.07 -80.34 16.44
CA GLU A 918 -27.66 -78.97 16.11
C GLU A 918 -26.61 -79.01 15.01
N LEU A 919 -26.86 -78.29 13.92
CA LEU A 919 -25.91 -78.10 12.83
C LEU A 919 -25.38 -76.66 12.85
N ASP A 920 -24.07 -76.53 12.92
CA ASP A 920 -23.38 -75.24 13.00
C ASP A 920 -23.54 -74.43 11.69
N ALA A 921 -23.20 -73.14 11.75
CA ALA A 921 -23.23 -72.26 10.59
C ALA A 921 -22.19 -72.66 9.53
N GLU A 922 -21.09 -73.32 9.87
CA GLU A 922 -20.05 -73.74 8.92
C GLU A 922 -20.36 -75.10 8.26
N PRO A 923 -19.68 -75.48 7.14
CA PRO A 923 -19.80 -76.81 6.57
C PRO A 923 -19.39 -77.89 7.58
N GLY A 924 -20.11 -79.01 7.59
CA GLY A 924 -19.84 -80.07 8.55
C GLY A 924 -20.68 -81.30 8.36
N ILE A 925 -20.10 -82.46 8.67
CA ILE A 925 -20.79 -83.75 8.63
C ILE A 925 -20.87 -84.30 10.05
N ARG A 926 -22.08 -84.39 10.61
CA ARG A 926 -22.32 -85.13 11.86
C ARG A 926 -22.47 -86.62 11.52
N ARG A 927 -21.54 -87.44 12.02
CA ARG A 927 -21.51 -88.90 11.77
C ARG A 927 -21.92 -89.67 13.02
N HIS A 928 -22.22 -90.96 12.85
CA HIS A 928 -22.58 -91.89 13.92
C HIS A 928 -23.88 -91.53 14.65
N LEU A 929 -24.80 -90.82 13.98
CA LEU A 929 -26.12 -90.53 14.51
C LEU A 929 -27.04 -91.74 14.27
N ASN A 930 -26.83 -92.80 15.06
CA ASN A 930 -27.58 -94.04 14.89
C ASN A 930 -29.00 -93.89 15.48
N LEU A 931 -29.98 -94.48 14.81
CA LEU A 931 -31.40 -94.34 15.15
C LEU A 931 -31.98 -95.72 15.42
N SER A 932 -32.32 -96.00 16.67
CA SER A 932 -32.99 -97.25 17.04
C SER A 932 -34.50 -97.14 16.82
N LEU A 933 -35.09 -98.13 16.16
CA LEU A 933 -36.53 -98.27 15.99
C LEU A 933 -37.10 -99.18 17.08
N LYS A 934 -38.20 -98.78 17.72
CA LYS A 934 -38.92 -99.64 18.66
C LYS A 934 -39.93 -100.49 17.89
N ARG A 935 -39.75 -101.81 17.88
CA ARG A 935 -40.81 -102.73 17.41
C ARG A 935 -42.00 -102.68 18.38
N PRO A 936 -43.24 -102.56 17.90
CA PRO A 936 -44.41 -102.64 18.77
C PRO A 936 -44.45 -104.03 19.43
N GLN A 937 -44.42 -104.07 20.76
CA GLN A 937 -44.68 -105.31 21.51
C GLN A 937 -46.16 -105.65 21.35
N ASN A 938 -46.46 -106.77 20.69
CA ASN A 938 -47.78 -107.39 20.67
C ASN A 938 -48.03 -108.16 21.97
#